data_AF-A0A952FHS9-F1
#
_entry.id   AF-A0A952FHS9-F1
#
_cell.length_a   1.000
_cell.length_b   1.000
_cell.length_c   1.000
_cell.angle_alpha   90.00
_cell.angle_beta   90.00
_cell.angle_gamma   90.00
#
_symmetry.space_group_name_H-M   'P 1'
#
loop_
_entity.id
_entity.type
_entity.pdbx_description
1 polymer ?
#
loop_
_entity_poly.entity_id
_entity_poly.type
_entity_poly.pdbx_seq_one_letter_code
_entity_poly.pdbx_strand_id
1 'polypeptide(L)'
;MPDLTRRTTLKAGVAAAAIGLAPAVLRAAAPTLKLRILETTDLHVAVFPYDYYRDKGDDTMGLARTAAVLAAARAEAGNVLLFDNGDVIQGNPMGDYIAYQRGLDGGAVHPIVKAMNLLAYDCGTMGNHEFNYGLDYLGRAMMQGANFPLVCANLLKPDGSPYLAPYKILERTLKDGSGAAVPVKIGVIGFVPPQIMQWDQGHLEGHVTTTDIVDAAKRYVPELRKAGAELVVALCHSGIAGGKREGGEENAALFLAEVPGIDVILTGHQHRVFPGPDFAGIDGVDAERGALHGIPAVMAGFWGSHLGIIDLELQRDDAAWKVAAFKTEARPIYERKDRKVVPLVESKPEVLAAAQPEHDATLAYVRQPVGEISAPITSYFALVADDPSVQIVSQAQLWYVAPLLAGTPAAGLPLLSAAAPFKAGGRGGPDYYTSVPAGPIAIKNVADLYLYPNTVRAVRVSGAIVREWLERSAGIFNRIDPAKTEEQPLIDPGFPSYNFDVIDGVTYKIDLAQPSRYDGDGKLVAPDVHRIVDLQFQGKPIDDKQEFVVVTNNYRAGGGGSFPGLDGKNIVLEAPDTNRDVLVRFIHEQGRINPAADGNWSFASLPKTAVVTFASAPAAAQAAMPPGLSIEPAGDAGDGFAKYRLVFNG
;
A
#
# COMPACT_ATOMS: atom_id res chain seq x y z
N MET A 1 -16.25 80.85 -63.59
CA MET A 1 -17.08 82.03 -63.24
C MET A 1 -18.28 81.97 -64.17
N PRO A 2 -19.55 82.01 -63.71
CA PRO A 2 -20.12 82.72 -62.53
C PRO A 2 -20.93 81.73 -61.64
N ASP A 3 -21.70 82.04 -60.59
CA ASP A 3 -21.83 83.15 -59.64
C ASP A 3 -22.48 82.54 -58.39
N LEU A 4 -21.94 82.82 -57.21
CA LEU A 4 -22.57 82.54 -55.92
C LEU A 4 -23.10 83.87 -55.37
N THR A 5 -24.40 84.10 -55.42
CA THR A 5 -25.05 85.14 -54.61
C THR A 5 -26.41 84.72 -54.05
N ARG A 6 -26.39 84.44 -52.75
CA ARG A 6 -27.25 84.95 -51.67
C ARG A 6 -28.73 85.25 -52.00
N ARG A 7 -29.62 84.38 -51.52
CA ARG A 7 -30.69 84.81 -50.60
C ARG A 7 -30.94 83.76 -49.53
N THR A 8 -31.00 84.25 -48.33
CA THR A 8 -30.90 83.58 -47.03
C THR A 8 -32.21 82.96 -46.55
N THR A 9 -32.05 81.97 -45.66
CA THR A 9 -32.81 81.73 -44.42
C THR A 9 -34.23 81.16 -44.49
N LEU A 10 -34.37 79.90 -44.06
CA LEU A 10 -35.18 79.44 -42.90
C LEU A 10 -34.85 77.95 -42.67
N LYS A 11 -33.96 77.64 -41.71
CA LYS A 11 -34.28 77.18 -40.34
C LYS A 11 -35.11 75.87 -40.27
N ALA A 12 -34.39 74.83 -39.85
CA ALA A 12 -34.75 73.83 -38.84
C ALA A 12 -35.86 72.81 -39.16
N GLY A 13 -35.46 71.53 -39.16
CA GLY A 13 -36.37 70.40 -39.14
C GLY A 13 -35.65 69.07 -39.41
N VAL A 14 -34.97 68.57 -38.37
CA VAL A 14 -34.43 67.21 -38.17
C VAL A 14 -34.86 66.14 -39.20
N ALA A 15 -33.91 65.60 -39.97
CA ALA A 15 -34.06 64.32 -40.66
C ALA A 15 -32.89 63.41 -40.26
N ALA A 16 -33.26 62.26 -39.70
CA ALA A 16 -32.41 61.28 -39.05
C ALA A 16 -31.36 60.68 -40.00
N ALA A 17 -30.11 60.66 -39.54
CA ALA A 17 -29.09 59.76 -40.07
C ALA A 17 -29.41 58.34 -39.58
N ALA A 18 -30.04 57.53 -40.43
CA ALA A 18 -30.14 56.09 -40.23
C ALA A 18 -28.76 55.45 -40.49
N ILE A 19 -27.91 55.44 -39.47
CA ILE A 19 -26.75 54.56 -39.41
C ILE A 19 -27.30 53.18 -39.05
N GLY A 20 -27.21 52.23 -39.97
CA GLY A 20 -27.55 50.84 -39.74
C GLY A 20 -26.68 50.25 -38.63
N LEU A 21 -27.24 50.15 -37.42
CA LEU A 21 -26.76 49.20 -36.42
C LEU A 21 -27.12 47.80 -36.92
N ALA A 22 -26.13 47.08 -37.46
CA ALA A 22 -26.20 45.63 -37.44
C ALA A 22 -26.28 45.20 -35.96
N PRO A 23 -27.25 44.36 -35.56
CA PRO A 23 -27.28 43.86 -34.20
C PRO A 23 -26.00 43.05 -33.96
N ALA A 24 -25.16 43.51 -33.02
CA ALA A 24 -24.16 42.66 -32.42
C ALA A 24 -24.91 41.50 -31.78
N VAL A 25 -24.87 40.33 -32.43
CA VAL A 25 -25.39 39.10 -31.86
C VAL A 25 -24.55 38.83 -30.62
N LEU A 26 -25.06 39.16 -29.43
CA LEU A 26 -24.50 38.65 -28.18
C LEU A 26 -24.57 37.12 -28.28
N ARG A 27 -23.43 36.48 -28.58
CA ARG A 27 -23.29 35.04 -28.35
C ARG A 27 -23.45 34.85 -26.85
N ALA A 28 -24.53 34.21 -26.42
CA ALA A 28 -24.69 33.82 -25.03
C ALA A 28 -23.45 33.01 -24.62
N ALA A 29 -22.90 33.30 -23.44
CA ALA A 29 -21.81 32.50 -22.90
C ALA A 29 -22.26 31.04 -22.84
N ALA A 30 -21.40 30.12 -23.30
CA ALA A 30 -21.73 28.69 -23.30
C ALA A 30 -22.08 28.24 -21.87
N PRO A 31 -23.12 27.39 -21.68
CA PRO A 31 -23.50 26.92 -20.35
C PRO A 31 -22.31 26.29 -19.64
N THR A 32 -22.14 26.64 -18.36
CA THR A 32 -21.11 26.08 -17.50
C THR A 32 -21.75 25.24 -16.39
N LEU A 33 -21.04 24.22 -15.92
CA LEU A 33 -21.49 23.35 -14.83
C LEU A 33 -20.32 23.00 -13.93
N LYS A 34 -20.52 23.06 -12.61
CA LYS A 34 -19.52 22.61 -11.64
C LYS A 34 -19.92 21.25 -11.10
N LEU A 35 -19.00 20.29 -11.16
CA LEU A 35 -19.21 18.92 -10.69
C LEU A 35 -18.03 18.51 -9.82
N ARG A 36 -18.31 18.06 -8.59
CA ARG A 36 -17.32 17.47 -7.71
C ARG A 36 -17.40 15.96 -7.80
N ILE A 37 -16.28 15.32 -8.07
CA ILE A 37 -16.10 13.87 -8.04
C ILE A 37 -15.30 13.54 -6.78
N LEU A 38 -15.79 12.59 -6.01
CA LEU A 38 -15.19 12.12 -4.78
C LEU A 38 -14.78 10.67 -4.91
N GLU A 39 -13.65 10.32 -4.28
CA GLU A 39 -13.07 8.99 -4.30
C GLU A 39 -12.76 8.49 -2.89
N THR A 40 -13.09 7.22 -2.63
CA THR A 40 -12.33 6.36 -1.72
C THR A 40 -11.64 5.23 -2.49
N THR A 41 -10.53 4.72 -1.96
CA THR A 41 -9.80 3.57 -2.50
C THR A 41 -9.11 2.85 -1.35
N ASP A 42 -8.84 1.55 -1.50
CA ASP A 42 -8.01 0.76 -0.59
C ASP A 42 -8.48 0.86 0.87
N LEU A 43 -9.81 0.79 1.07
CA LEU A 43 -10.43 0.95 2.39
C LEU A 43 -10.05 -0.18 3.35
N HIS A 44 -9.79 -1.38 2.84
CA HIS A 44 -9.36 -2.57 3.59
C HIS A 44 -10.14 -2.81 4.89
N VAL A 45 -11.47 -2.77 4.82
CA VAL A 45 -12.37 -2.98 5.95
C VAL A 45 -12.15 -1.98 7.11
N ALA A 46 -11.40 -0.88 6.91
CA ALA A 46 -11.13 0.12 7.93
C ALA A 46 -12.35 1.01 8.17
N VAL A 47 -13.40 0.46 8.82
CA VAL A 47 -14.60 1.24 9.20
C VAL A 47 -14.28 2.17 10.38
N PHE A 48 -13.57 1.63 11.37
CA PHE A 48 -13.26 2.27 12.66
C PHE A 48 -11.84 2.88 12.64
N PRO A 49 -11.59 3.96 13.40
CA PRO A 49 -10.24 4.45 13.70
C PRO A 49 -9.56 3.52 14.72
N TYR A 50 -9.31 2.26 14.33
CA TYR A 50 -8.84 1.21 15.22
C TYR A 50 -7.87 0.25 14.52
N ASP A 51 -6.69 0.08 15.11
CA ASP A 51 -5.68 -0.89 14.68
C ASP A 51 -5.90 -2.19 15.47
N TYR A 52 -6.60 -3.15 14.85
CA TYR A 52 -6.90 -4.44 15.48
C TYR A 52 -5.66 -5.29 15.77
N TYR A 53 -4.59 -5.12 15.00
CA TYR A 53 -3.34 -5.82 15.23
C TYR A 53 -2.68 -5.30 16.52
N ARG A 54 -2.78 -4.00 16.80
CA ARG A 54 -2.24 -3.40 18.04
C ARG A 54 -3.25 -3.32 19.19
N ASP A 55 -4.49 -3.76 18.98
CA ASP A 55 -5.57 -3.71 19.98
C ASP A 55 -5.75 -2.29 20.57
N LYS A 56 -5.69 -1.26 19.72
CA LYS A 56 -5.79 0.16 20.14
C LYS A 56 -6.41 1.06 19.06
N GLY A 57 -6.92 2.22 19.49
CA GLY A 57 -7.36 3.28 18.58
C GLY A 57 -6.20 3.81 17.71
N ASP A 58 -6.50 4.13 16.46
CA ASP A 58 -5.57 4.73 15.51
C ASP A 58 -6.23 5.89 14.77
N ASP A 59 -5.70 7.08 14.99
CA ASP A 59 -6.28 8.31 14.46
C ASP A 59 -6.02 8.54 12.96
N THR A 60 -5.20 7.70 12.33
CA THR A 60 -4.76 7.86 10.94
C THR A 60 -5.65 7.16 9.91
N MET A 61 -6.69 6.46 10.36
CA MET A 61 -7.56 5.62 9.53
C MET A 61 -9.04 5.71 9.92
N GLY A 62 -9.90 5.12 9.09
CA GLY A 62 -11.31 4.87 9.38
C GLY A 62 -12.27 5.60 8.43
N LEU A 63 -13.10 4.83 7.73
CA LEU A 63 -14.19 5.33 6.89
C LEU A 63 -15.15 6.22 7.69
N ALA A 64 -15.36 5.96 8.99
CA ALA A 64 -16.18 6.83 9.83
C ALA A 64 -15.65 8.27 9.93
N ARG A 65 -14.34 8.49 9.85
CA ARG A 65 -13.73 9.83 9.80
C ARG A 65 -13.74 10.41 8.40
N THR A 66 -13.45 9.58 7.40
CA THR A 66 -13.61 9.96 5.99
C THR A 66 -15.04 10.42 5.70
N ALA A 67 -16.05 9.81 6.32
CA ALA A 67 -17.45 10.22 6.20
C ALA A 67 -17.72 11.66 6.72
N ALA A 68 -16.95 12.14 7.72
CA ALA A 68 -17.02 13.53 8.15
C ALA A 68 -16.44 14.48 7.11
N VAL A 69 -15.29 14.13 6.52
CA VAL A 69 -14.67 14.88 5.41
C VAL A 69 -15.59 14.89 4.19
N LEU A 70 -16.21 13.76 3.85
CA LEU A 70 -17.20 13.60 2.78
C LEU A 70 -18.41 14.50 3.00
N ALA A 71 -18.95 14.56 4.22
CA ALA A 71 -20.09 15.42 4.53
C ALA A 71 -19.75 16.90 4.33
N ALA A 72 -18.55 17.34 4.73
CA ALA A 72 -18.07 18.69 4.49
C ALA A 72 -17.87 18.96 2.98
N ALA A 73 -17.21 18.05 2.27
CA ALA A 73 -16.98 18.15 0.83
C ALA A 73 -18.30 18.21 0.03
N ARG A 74 -19.35 17.52 0.49
CA ARG A 74 -20.71 17.61 -0.07
C ARG A 74 -21.38 18.96 0.21
N ALA A 75 -21.18 19.55 1.39
CA ALA A 75 -21.74 20.85 1.73
C ALA A 75 -21.10 22.00 0.94
N GLU A 76 -19.84 21.83 0.51
CA GLU A 76 -19.08 22.81 -0.29
C GLU A 76 -19.48 22.86 -1.77
N ALA A 77 -20.18 21.84 -2.30
CA ALA A 77 -20.45 21.70 -3.74
C ALA A 77 -21.93 21.41 -4.04
N GLY A 78 -22.44 21.97 -5.15
CA GLY A 78 -23.84 21.81 -5.54
C GLY A 78 -24.16 20.49 -6.24
N ASN A 79 -23.20 19.94 -6.99
CA ASN A 79 -23.31 18.66 -7.70
C ASN A 79 -22.16 17.78 -7.26
N VAL A 80 -22.46 16.59 -6.74
CA VAL A 80 -21.45 15.69 -6.18
C VAL A 80 -21.74 14.25 -6.57
N LEU A 81 -20.70 13.51 -6.93
CA LEU A 81 -20.74 12.06 -7.08
C LEU A 81 -19.62 11.42 -6.27
N LEU A 82 -19.88 10.25 -5.69
CA LEU A 82 -18.94 9.51 -4.87
C LEU A 82 -18.69 8.13 -5.47
N PHE A 83 -17.42 7.77 -5.63
CA PHE A 83 -17.00 6.49 -6.17
C PHE A 83 -16.04 5.79 -5.22
N ASP A 84 -16.03 4.47 -5.30
CA ASP A 84 -15.01 3.64 -4.65
C ASP A 84 -14.18 2.90 -5.71
N ASN A 85 -12.86 2.94 -5.54
CA ASN A 85 -11.91 2.40 -6.49
C ASN A 85 -11.35 1.02 -6.10
N GLY A 86 -12.04 0.22 -5.29
CA GLY A 86 -11.67 -1.18 -4.99
C GLY A 86 -10.80 -1.35 -3.74
N ASP A 87 -10.52 -2.62 -3.41
CA ASP A 87 -9.85 -3.10 -2.19
C ASP A 87 -10.59 -2.73 -0.90
N VAL A 88 -11.80 -3.28 -0.81
CA VAL A 88 -12.80 -2.97 0.22
C VAL A 88 -12.89 -4.08 1.26
N ILE A 89 -12.95 -5.35 0.84
CA ILE A 89 -13.44 -6.47 1.69
C ILE A 89 -12.37 -7.31 2.39
N GLN A 90 -11.09 -7.05 2.12
CA GLN A 90 -9.96 -7.71 2.81
C GLN A 90 -8.96 -6.65 3.29
N GLY A 91 -8.20 -6.94 4.35
CA GLY A 91 -6.97 -6.20 4.68
C GLY A 91 -6.78 -5.85 6.16
N ASN A 92 -7.82 -6.01 6.98
CA ASN A 92 -7.67 -6.03 8.43
C ASN A 92 -8.43 -7.22 9.04
N PRO A 93 -8.19 -7.55 10.33
CA PRO A 93 -8.75 -8.75 10.97
C PRO A 93 -10.28 -8.83 10.98
N MET A 94 -11.00 -7.71 10.81
CA MET A 94 -12.45 -7.76 10.64
C MET A 94 -12.82 -8.46 9.34
N GLY A 95 -12.12 -8.19 8.23
CA GLY A 95 -12.35 -8.89 6.96
C GLY A 95 -12.15 -10.39 7.11
N ASP A 96 -11.02 -10.81 7.68
CA ASP A 96 -10.70 -12.22 7.91
C ASP A 96 -11.73 -12.90 8.83
N TYR A 97 -12.14 -12.25 9.92
CA TYR A 97 -13.16 -12.77 10.84
C TYR A 97 -14.47 -13.04 10.10
N ILE A 98 -14.91 -12.12 9.24
CA ILE A 98 -16.12 -12.28 8.45
C ILE A 98 -15.96 -13.39 7.41
N ALA A 99 -14.81 -13.49 6.76
CA ALA A 99 -14.56 -14.50 5.73
C ALA A 99 -14.47 -15.93 6.29
N TYR A 100 -13.66 -16.14 7.33
CA TYR A 100 -13.28 -17.48 7.78
C TYR A 100 -14.12 -18.01 8.95
N GLN A 101 -14.69 -17.15 9.79
CA GLN A 101 -15.36 -17.60 11.02
C GLN A 101 -16.84 -17.28 11.08
N ARG A 102 -17.24 -16.03 10.77
CA ARG A 102 -18.65 -15.63 10.86
C ARG A 102 -19.44 -16.03 9.61
N GLY A 103 -18.85 -15.86 8.43
CA GLY A 103 -19.55 -15.98 7.15
C GLY A 103 -20.52 -14.82 6.87
N LEU A 104 -21.17 -14.89 5.71
CA LEU A 104 -22.17 -13.93 5.21
C LEU A 104 -23.50 -14.62 4.87
N ASP A 105 -23.88 -15.62 5.66
CA ASP A 105 -25.08 -16.42 5.38
C ASP A 105 -26.37 -15.68 5.76
N GLY A 106 -27.50 -16.12 5.20
CA GLY A 106 -28.82 -15.58 5.54
C GLY A 106 -29.07 -14.13 5.10
N GLY A 107 -28.30 -13.63 4.11
CA GLY A 107 -28.43 -12.24 3.62
C GLY A 107 -27.70 -11.21 4.48
N ALA A 108 -26.74 -11.63 5.30
CA ALA A 108 -25.88 -10.71 6.05
C ALA A 108 -25.04 -9.84 5.09
N VAL A 109 -24.98 -8.54 5.35
CA VAL A 109 -24.15 -7.59 4.58
C VAL A 109 -22.78 -7.45 5.24
N HIS A 110 -21.73 -7.41 4.43
CA HIS A 110 -20.35 -7.21 4.91
C HIS A 110 -20.21 -5.87 5.67
N PRO A 111 -19.50 -5.81 6.81
CA PRO A 111 -19.49 -4.61 7.68
C PRO A 111 -19.01 -3.32 7.00
N ILE A 112 -17.96 -3.37 6.17
CA ILE A 112 -17.55 -2.18 5.40
C ILE A 112 -18.61 -1.78 4.37
N VAL A 113 -19.31 -2.73 3.76
CA VAL A 113 -20.41 -2.45 2.82
C VAL A 113 -21.62 -1.85 3.52
N LYS A 114 -21.94 -2.28 4.76
CA LYS A 114 -22.95 -1.62 5.59
C LYS A 114 -22.61 -0.15 5.80
N ALA A 115 -21.36 0.14 6.14
CA ALA A 115 -20.88 1.50 6.33
C ALA A 115 -20.94 2.30 5.01
N MET A 116 -20.47 1.75 3.90
CA MET A 116 -20.52 2.39 2.57
C MET A 116 -21.95 2.67 2.10
N ASN A 117 -22.89 1.77 2.35
CA ASN A 117 -24.29 1.93 1.99
C ASN A 117 -24.96 3.17 2.64
N LEU A 118 -24.46 3.63 3.79
CA LEU A 118 -24.92 4.88 4.43
C LEU A 118 -24.39 6.14 3.74
N LEU A 119 -23.33 6.02 2.95
CA LEU A 119 -22.60 7.15 2.36
C LEU A 119 -23.05 7.47 0.94
N ALA A 120 -23.99 6.73 0.37
CA ALA A 120 -24.56 6.96 -0.96
C ALA A 120 -23.47 7.06 -2.06
N TYR A 121 -22.71 5.97 -2.23
CA TYR A 121 -21.83 5.78 -3.39
C TYR A 121 -22.66 5.69 -4.67
N ASP A 122 -22.15 6.25 -5.76
CA ASP A 122 -22.77 6.26 -7.08
C ASP A 122 -22.35 5.05 -7.93
N CYS A 123 -21.13 4.56 -7.75
CA CYS A 123 -20.59 3.36 -8.39
C CYS A 123 -19.30 2.91 -7.68
N GLY A 124 -18.94 1.64 -7.79
CA GLY A 124 -17.61 1.15 -7.41
C GLY A 124 -16.99 0.23 -8.47
N THR A 125 -15.74 -0.15 -8.27
CA THR A 125 -15.06 -1.21 -9.04
C THR A 125 -14.47 -2.28 -8.11
N MET A 126 -13.68 -3.19 -8.66
CA MET A 126 -12.96 -4.23 -7.91
C MET A 126 -11.46 -3.93 -7.95
N GLY A 127 -10.81 -4.09 -6.81
CA GLY A 127 -9.37 -4.26 -6.69
C GLY A 127 -8.98 -5.73 -6.55
N ASN A 128 -7.70 -6.00 -6.34
CA ASN A 128 -7.21 -7.38 -6.22
C ASN A 128 -7.71 -8.08 -4.95
N HIS A 129 -7.89 -7.35 -3.85
CA HIS A 129 -8.27 -7.92 -2.58
C HIS A 129 -9.74 -8.37 -2.52
N GLU A 130 -10.54 -8.06 -3.54
CA GLU A 130 -11.88 -8.62 -3.72
C GLU A 130 -11.87 -10.13 -4.01
N PHE A 131 -10.75 -10.71 -4.47
CA PHE A 131 -10.67 -12.10 -4.92
C PHE A 131 -10.06 -13.06 -3.89
N ASN A 132 -9.47 -12.55 -2.80
CA ASN A 132 -8.71 -13.34 -1.82
C ASN A 132 -9.48 -14.44 -1.10
N TYR A 133 -10.81 -14.36 -1.09
CA TYR A 133 -11.67 -15.37 -0.48
C TYR A 133 -12.53 -16.12 -1.50
N GLY A 134 -12.24 -15.95 -2.79
CA GLY A 134 -12.93 -16.59 -3.90
C GLY A 134 -14.19 -15.88 -4.40
N LEU A 135 -14.60 -16.23 -5.63
CA LEU A 135 -15.69 -15.58 -6.36
C LEU A 135 -17.05 -15.69 -5.66
N ASP A 136 -17.31 -16.80 -4.95
CA ASP A 136 -18.54 -17.01 -4.18
C ASP A 136 -18.64 -16.06 -2.98
N TYR A 137 -17.51 -15.81 -2.30
CA TYR A 137 -17.46 -14.83 -1.22
C TYR A 137 -17.61 -13.42 -1.77
N LEU A 138 -16.90 -13.06 -2.85
CA LEU A 138 -17.06 -11.79 -3.55
C LEU A 138 -18.52 -11.50 -3.91
N GLY A 139 -19.21 -12.51 -4.45
CA GLY A 139 -20.63 -12.45 -4.79
C GLY A 139 -21.50 -12.09 -3.59
N ARG A 140 -21.28 -12.72 -2.43
CA ARG A 140 -22.02 -12.42 -1.19
C ARG A 140 -21.64 -11.08 -0.56
N ALA A 141 -20.34 -10.79 -0.48
CA ALA A 141 -19.81 -9.62 0.22
C ALA A 141 -20.12 -8.30 -0.49
N MET A 142 -19.87 -8.25 -1.81
CA MET A 142 -20.00 -7.02 -2.59
C MET A 142 -21.25 -7.04 -3.47
N MET A 143 -21.40 -8.04 -4.34
CA MET A 143 -22.42 -8.00 -5.40
C MET A 143 -23.86 -8.09 -4.86
N GLN A 144 -24.07 -8.78 -3.74
CA GLN A 144 -25.38 -8.89 -3.07
C GLN A 144 -25.58 -7.81 -1.99
N GLY A 145 -24.51 -7.29 -1.39
CA GLY A 145 -24.56 -6.39 -0.24
C GLY A 145 -24.55 -4.90 -0.59
N ALA A 146 -23.94 -4.50 -1.70
CA ALA A 146 -23.79 -3.10 -2.07
C ALA A 146 -25.08 -2.51 -2.65
N ASN A 147 -25.45 -1.31 -2.19
CA ASN A 147 -26.59 -0.55 -2.71
C ASN A 147 -26.22 0.31 -3.93
N PHE A 148 -25.04 0.11 -4.49
CA PHE A 148 -24.49 0.84 -5.61
C PHE A 148 -23.97 -0.14 -6.66
N PRO A 149 -24.00 0.23 -7.96
CA PRO A 149 -23.52 -0.65 -9.02
C PRO A 149 -22.00 -0.84 -8.94
N LEU A 150 -21.55 -2.03 -9.34
CA LEU A 150 -20.14 -2.38 -9.51
C LEU A 150 -19.85 -2.58 -11.00
N VAL A 151 -18.72 -2.05 -11.46
CA VAL A 151 -18.26 -2.17 -12.86
C VAL A 151 -16.84 -2.73 -12.93
N CYS A 152 -16.55 -3.57 -13.92
CA CYS A 152 -15.20 -4.07 -14.21
C CYS A 152 -15.12 -4.56 -15.66
N ALA A 153 -14.32 -3.89 -16.47
CA ALA A 153 -14.26 -4.04 -17.91
C ALA A 153 -13.29 -5.13 -18.38
N ASN A 154 -12.24 -5.39 -17.62
CA ASN A 154 -11.15 -6.27 -18.03
C ASN A 154 -11.19 -7.66 -17.35
N LEU A 155 -12.25 -8.00 -16.60
CA LEU A 155 -12.50 -9.32 -16.04
C LEU A 155 -13.52 -10.09 -16.86
N LEU A 156 -13.16 -11.27 -17.34
CA LEU A 156 -13.94 -12.08 -18.27
C LEU A 156 -14.25 -13.46 -17.70
N LYS A 157 -15.39 -14.02 -18.11
CA LYS A 157 -15.74 -15.43 -17.94
C LYS A 157 -14.98 -16.30 -18.95
N PRO A 158 -14.98 -17.65 -18.80
CA PRO A 158 -14.26 -18.54 -19.69
C PRO A 158 -14.74 -18.49 -21.15
N ASP A 159 -15.98 -18.05 -21.39
CA ASP A 159 -16.54 -17.84 -22.73
C ASP A 159 -16.14 -16.49 -23.36
N GLY A 160 -15.33 -15.68 -22.68
CA GLY A 160 -14.88 -14.37 -23.12
C GLY A 160 -15.90 -13.23 -22.91
N SER A 161 -17.06 -13.51 -22.32
CA SER A 161 -18.02 -12.47 -21.94
C SER A 161 -17.61 -11.78 -20.63
N PRO A 162 -18.01 -10.51 -20.39
CA PRO A 162 -17.70 -9.83 -19.14
C PRO A 162 -18.23 -10.56 -17.89
N TYR A 163 -17.41 -10.63 -16.84
CA TYR A 163 -17.83 -11.18 -15.55
C TYR A 163 -18.83 -10.25 -14.84
N LEU A 164 -18.54 -8.94 -14.85
CA LEU A 164 -19.41 -7.85 -14.42
C LEU A 164 -19.78 -6.96 -15.60
N ALA A 165 -20.71 -6.02 -15.40
CA ALA A 165 -20.93 -4.97 -16.37
C ALA A 165 -19.60 -4.20 -16.59
N PRO A 166 -19.10 -4.05 -17.83
CA PRO A 166 -17.86 -3.32 -18.07
C PRO A 166 -17.93 -1.86 -17.63
N TYR A 167 -19.11 -1.26 -17.84
CA TYR A 167 -19.39 0.13 -17.54
C TYR A 167 -20.86 0.33 -17.14
N LYS A 168 -21.16 1.51 -16.60
CA LYS A 168 -22.52 1.99 -16.31
C LYS A 168 -22.67 3.45 -16.76
N ILE A 169 -23.80 3.79 -17.38
CA ILE A 169 -24.19 5.19 -17.56
C ILE A 169 -25.08 5.59 -16.38
N LEU A 170 -24.64 6.62 -15.68
CA LEU A 170 -25.38 7.30 -14.62
C LEU A 170 -26.09 8.51 -15.25
N GLU A 171 -27.42 8.46 -15.31
CA GLU A 171 -28.22 9.63 -15.65
C GLU A 171 -28.40 10.49 -14.40
N ARG A 172 -27.93 11.73 -14.44
CA ARG A 172 -27.96 12.67 -13.32
C ARG A 172 -28.58 13.99 -13.74
N THR A 173 -29.45 14.53 -12.89
CA THR A 173 -29.96 15.89 -13.04
C THR A 173 -29.12 16.81 -12.18
N LEU A 174 -28.28 17.61 -12.81
CA LEU A 174 -27.31 18.49 -12.17
C LEU A 174 -27.73 19.96 -12.32
N LYS A 175 -27.20 20.85 -11.49
CA LYS A 175 -27.43 22.29 -11.60
C LYS A 175 -26.31 22.96 -12.40
N ASP A 176 -26.67 23.71 -13.44
CA ASP A 176 -25.71 24.52 -14.19
C ASP A 176 -25.36 25.84 -13.45
N GLY A 177 -24.50 26.67 -14.05
CA GLY A 177 -24.05 27.95 -13.48
C GLY A 177 -25.15 29.00 -13.30
N SER A 178 -26.32 28.81 -13.91
CA SER A 178 -27.53 29.63 -13.69
C SER A 178 -28.44 29.07 -12.59
N GLY A 179 -28.15 27.85 -12.11
CA GLY A 179 -28.99 27.10 -11.18
C GLY A 179 -30.06 26.25 -11.85
N ALA A 180 -30.11 26.20 -13.19
CA ALA A 180 -31.07 25.39 -13.92
C ALA A 180 -30.71 23.90 -13.85
N ALA A 181 -31.74 23.06 -13.73
CA ALA A 181 -31.58 21.61 -13.73
C ALA A 181 -31.35 21.10 -15.16
N VAL A 182 -30.22 20.43 -15.39
CA VAL A 182 -29.81 19.88 -16.68
C VAL A 182 -29.51 18.38 -16.55
N PRO A 183 -30.01 17.53 -17.48
CA PRO A 183 -29.62 16.13 -17.51
C PRO A 183 -28.18 15.99 -18.02
N VAL A 184 -27.40 15.14 -17.38
CA VAL A 184 -26.04 14.79 -17.77
C VAL A 184 -25.88 13.27 -17.70
N LYS A 185 -25.30 12.69 -18.76
CA LYS A 185 -24.99 11.25 -18.82
C LYS A 185 -23.52 11.01 -18.51
N ILE A 186 -23.26 10.41 -17.35
CA ILE A 186 -21.90 10.16 -16.86
C ILE A 186 -21.63 8.66 -16.97
N GLY A 187 -20.73 8.30 -17.87
CA GLY A 187 -20.21 6.96 -18.01
C GLY A 187 -19.19 6.65 -16.93
N VAL A 188 -19.28 5.47 -16.33
CA VAL A 188 -18.33 4.96 -15.35
C VAL A 188 -17.83 3.61 -15.83
N ILE A 189 -16.52 3.43 -15.94
CA ILE A 189 -15.86 2.20 -16.40
C ILE A 189 -14.84 1.77 -15.35
N GLY A 190 -14.75 0.47 -15.06
CA GLY A 190 -13.89 -0.07 -13.98
C GLY A 190 -12.80 -1.00 -14.47
N PHE A 191 -11.68 -1.08 -13.75
CA PHE A 191 -10.53 -1.94 -14.09
C PHE A 191 -9.86 -2.48 -12.83
N VAL A 192 -9.35 -3.72 -12.94
CA VAL A 192 -8.59 -4.42 -11.90
C VAL A 192 -7.20 -4.82 -12.45
N PRO A 193 -6.14 -4.97 -11.63
CA PRO A 193 -4.83 -5.40 -12.11
C PRO A 193 -4.93 -6.81 -12.73
N PRO A 194 -4.41 -7.05 -13.94
CA PRO A 194 -4.46 -8.38 -14.56
C PRO A 194 -3.81 -9.48 -13.72
N GLN A 195 -2.86 -9.10 -12.85
CA GLN A 195 -2.09 -9.97 -11.97
C GLN A 195 -2.92 -10.75 -10.95
N ILE A 196 -4.20 -10.40 -10.71
CA ILE A 196 -5.09 -11.22 -9.87
C ILE A 196 -5.12 -12.69 -10.34
N MET A 197 -4.89 -12.96 -11.62
CA MET A 197 -4.82 -14.32 -12.15
C MET A 197 -3.61 -15.11 -11.65
N GLN A 198 -2.55 -14.43 -11.24
CA GLN A 198 -1.39 -15.00 -10.57
C GLN A 198 -1.58 -15.02 -9.05
N TRP A 199 -2.01 -13.90 -8.48
CA TRP A 199 -2.10 -13.72 -7.03
C TRP A 199 -3.17 -14.59 -6.37
N ASP A 200 -4.33 -14.71 -7.02
CA ASP A 200 -5.49 -15.44 -6.54
C ASP A 200 -5.78 -16.67 -7.40
N GLN A 201 -4.75 -17.23 -8.06
CA GLN A 201 -4.88 -18.35 -9.00
C GLN A 201 -5.73 -19.50 -8.43
N GLY A 202 -5.51 -19.87 -7.16
CA GLY A 202 -6.25 -20.94 -6.49
C GLY A 202 -7.76 -20.71 -6.38
N HIS A 203 -8.21 -19.46 -6.53
CA HIS A 203 -9.62 -19.07 -6.53
C HIS A 203 -10.18 -18.77 -7.93
N LEU A 204 -9.32 -18.48 -8.91
CA LEU A 204 -9.74 -17.91 -10.20
C LEU A 204 -9.50 -18.83 -11.41
N GLU A 205 -8.54 -19.76 -11.32
CA GLU A 205 -8.17 -20.64 -12.43
C GLU A 205 -9.39 -21.44 -12.93
N GLY A 206 -9.63 -21.39 -14.25
CA GLY A 206 -10.76 -22.06 -14.88
C GLY A 206 -12.12 -21.35 -14.71
N HIS A 207 -12.21 -20.32 -13.88
CA HIS A 207 -13.46 -19.60 -13.60
C HIS A 207 -13.52 -18.21 -14.25
N VAL A 208 -12.40 -17.49 -14.29
CA VAL A 208 -12.29 -16.17 -14.92
C VAL A 208 -10.93 -16.00 -15.59
N THR A 209 -10.78 -14.95 -16.40
CA THR A 209 -9.51 -14.48 -16.94
C THR A 209 -9.50 -12.95 -16.97
N THR A 210 -8.33 -12.34 -17.11
CA THR A 210 -8.18 -10.90 -17.26
C THR A 210 -7.65 -10.53 -18.63
N THR A 211 -7.98 -9.32 -19.06
CA THR A 211 -7.35 -8.65 -20.20
C THR A 211 -6.58 -7.43 -19.71
N ASP A 212 -5.69 -6.93 -20.55
CA ASP A 212 -5.00 -5.68 -20.30
C ASP A 212 -5.99 -4.51 -20.11
N ILE A 213 -5.69 -3.64 -19.13
CA ILE A 213 -6.53 -2.50 -18.72
C ILE A 213 -6.76 -1.52 -19.88
N VAL A 214 -5.69 -1.13 -20.57
CA VAL A 214 -5.72 -0.15 -21.67
C VAL A 214 -6.42 -0.75 -22.90
N ASP A 215 -6.25 -2.04 -23.18
CA ASP A 215 -6.91 -2.72 -24.29
C ASP A 215 -8.41 -2.89 -24.02
N ALA A 216 -8.81 -3.20 -22.78
CA ALA A 216 -10.20 -3.19 -22.36
C ALA A 216 -10.81 -1.77 -22.47
N ALA A 217 -10.07 -0.73 -22.09
CA ALA A 217 -10.52 0.66 -22.23
C ALA A 217 -10.72 1.05 -23.71
N LYS A 218 -9.76 0.73 -24.58
CA LYS A 218 -9.87 0.96 -26.03
C LYS A 218 -11.07 0.27 -26.65
N ARG A 219 -11.51 -0.86 -26.10
CA ARG A 219 -12.73 -1.56 -26.51
C ARG A 219 -13.99 -0.85 -26.03
N TYR A 220 -14.10 -0.61 -24.72
CA TYR A 220 -15.37 -0.24 -24.10
C TYR A 220 -15.62 1.27 -24.02
N VAL A 221 -14.59 2.12 -24.02
CA VAL A 221 -14.78 3.59 -24.02
C VAL A 221 -15.53 4.07 -25.28
N PRO A 222 -15.21 3.61 -26.50
CA PRO A 222 -16.00 3.95 -27.68
C PRO A 222 -17.46 3.49 -27.60
N GLU A 223 -17.72 2.30 -27.06
CA GLU A 223 -19.08 1.78 -26.85
C GLU A 223 -19.86 2.65 -25.85
N LEU A 224 -19.21 3.01 -24.74
CA LEU A 224 -19.76 3.89 -23.69
C LEU A 224 -20.10 5.28 -24.24
N ARG A 225 -19.21 5.88 -25.03
CA ARG A 225 -19.46 7.16 -25.71
C ARG A 225 -20.61 7.07 -26.71
N LYS A 226 -20.66 6.00 -27.52
CA LYS A 226 -21.75 5.75 -28.47
C LYS A 226 -23.10 5.55 -27.78
N ALA A 227 -23.11 4.98 -26.57
CA ALA A 227 -24.29 4.84 -25.73
C ALA A 227 -24.75 6.17 -25.09
N GLY A 228 -24.01 7.27 -25.31
CA GLY A 228 -24.40 8.62 -24.95
C GLY A 228 -23.73 9.19 -23.71
N ALA A 229 -22.63 8.61 -23.24
CA ALA A 229 -21.84 9.20 -22.15
C ALA A 229 -21.19 10.52 -22.58
N GLU A 230 -21.56 11.62 -21.92
CA GLU A 230 -20.99 12.96 -22.12
C GLU A 230 -19.70 13.14 -21.32
N LEU A 231 -19.59 12.48 -20.16
CA LEU A 231 -18.37 12.39 -19.37
C LEU A 231 -18.05 10.92 -19.07
N VAL A 232 -16.76 10.56 -19.01
CA VAL A 232 -16.29 9.21 -18.66
C VAL A 232 -15.32 9.27 -17.49
N VAL A 233 -15.73 8.65 -16.38
CA VAL A 233 -14.93 8.42 -15.18
C VAL A 233 -14.40 6.99 -15.23
N ALA A 234 -13.07 6.83 -15.20
CA ALA A 234 -12.41 5.54 -15.09
C ALA A 234 -12.06 5.26 -13.63
N LEU A 235 -12.63 4.19 -13.08
CA LEU A 235 -12.24 3.59 -11.80
C LEU A 235 -11.12 2.58 -12.11
N CYS A 236 -9.88 3.00 -11.90
CA CYS A 236 -8.70 2.23 -12.25
C CYS A 236 -8.05 1.74 -10.97
N HIS A 237 -8.44 0.56 -10.45
CA HIS A 237 -7.74 -0.05 -9.34
C HIS A 237 -6.38 -0.55 -9.81
N SER A 238 -5.42 0.36 -9.89
CA SER A 238 -4.10 0.19 -10.46
C SER A 238 -3.35 1.50 -10.22
N GLY A 239 -2.04 1.43 -10.02
CA GLY A 239 -1.23 2.59 -9.69
C GLY A 239 -0.69 3.39 -10.88
N ILE A 240 0.19 4.33 -10.57
CA ILE A 240 0.87 5.21 -11.52
C ILE A 240 2.31 4.71 -11.70
N ALA A 241 2.67 4.37 -12.93
CA ALA A 241 4.05 4.07 -13.32
C ALA A 241 4.38 4.72 -14.67
N GLY A 242 5.61 5.19 -14.80
CA GLY A 242 6.16 5.69 -16.06
C GLY A 242 6.83 4.59 -16.90
N GLY A 243 7.50 5.00 -17.96
CA GLY A 243 8.25 4.10 -18.83
C GLY A 243 7.48 3.70 -20.08
N LYS A 244 7.87 2.56 -20.67
CA LYS A 244 7.27 2.07 -21.92
C LYS A 244 6.20 1.02 -21.60
N ARG A 245 5.03 1.14 -22.23
CA ARG A 245 3.97 0.12 -22.16
C ARG A 245 4.41 -1.17 -22.87
N GLU A 246 4.27 -2.29 -22.18
CA GLU A 246 4.53 -3.67 -22.63
C GLU A 246 3.23 -4.51 -22.72
N GLY A 247 2.15 -4.06 -22.08
CA GLY A 247 0.87 -4.76 -21.96
C GLY A 247 0.80 -5.66 -20.73
N GLY A 248 -0.33 -5.61 -20.04
CA GLY A 248 -0.57 -6.36 -18.80
C GLY A 248 0.00 -5.68 -17.56
N GLU A 249 0.25 -4.37 -17.59
CA GLU A 249 0.84 -3.64 -16.46
C GLU A 249 -0.06 -3.70 -15.21
N GLU A 250 0.58 -3.88 -14.06
CA GLU A 250 -0.05 -3.74 -12.75
C GLU A 250 -0.42 -2.28 -12.45
N ASN A 251 0.44 -1.34 -12.86
CA ASN A 251 0.34 0.11 -12.59
C ASN A 251 0.15 0.87 -13.91
N ALA A 252 -1.07 0.84 -14.44
CA ALA A 252 -1.42 1.28 -15.78
C ALA A 252 -2.12 2.65 -15.85
N ALA A 253 -2.34 3.35 -14.73
CA ALA A 253 -3.17 4.57 -14.70
C ALA A 253 -2.64 5.68 -15.63
N LEU A 254 -1.32 5.82 -15.75
CA LEU A 254 -0.71 6.78 -16.67
C LEU A 254 -1.01 6.44 -18.14
N PHE A 255 -0.82 5.18 -18.54
CA PHE A 255 -1.12 4.71 -19.90
C PHE A 255 -2.62 4.74 -20.22
N LEU A 256 -3.47 4.51 -19.21
CA LEU A 256 -4.92 4.60 -19.34
C LEU A 256 -5.34 6.03 -19.70
N ALA A 257 -4.65 7.05 -19.18
CA ALA A 257 -4.93 8.46 -19.48
C ALA A 257 -4.73 8.83 -20.96
N GLU A 258 -3.94 8.04 -21.70
CA GLU A 258 -3.76 8.24 -23.14
C GLU A 258 -4.93 7.70 -23.99
N VAL A 259 -5.86 6.92 -23.39
CA VAL A 259 -7.01 6.36 -24.12
C VAL A 259 -8.02 7.47 -24.43
N PRO A 260 -8.31 7.76 -25.72
CA PRO A 260 -9.22 8.83 -26.09
C PRO A 260 -10.62 8.63 -25.52
N GLY A 261 -11.17 9.68 -24.93
CA GLY A 261 -12.54 9.70 -24.42
C GLY A 261 -12.69 9.36 -22.95
N ILE A 262 -11.60 9.23 -22.18
CA ILE A 262 -11.62 9.27 -20.71
C ILE A 262 -11.44 10.73 -20.26
N ASP A 263 -12.25 11.19 -19.30
CA ASP A 263 -12.19 12.57 -18.79
C ASP A 263 -11.64 12.67 -17.36
N VAL A 264 -11.73 11.59 -16.58
CA VAL A 264 -11.31 11.52 -15.17
C VAL A 264 -10.79 10.13 -14.85
N ILE A 265 -9.71 10.04 -14.08
CA ILE A 265 -9.17 8.77 -13.57
C ILE A 265 -9.15 8.79 -12.04
N LEU A 266 -9.77 7.79 -11.42
CA LEU A 266 -9.62 7.51 -9.99
C LEU A 266 -8.68 6.30 -9.88
N THR A 267 -7.59 6.41 -9.14
CA THR A 267 -6.50 5.42 -9.09
C THR A 267 -6.23 4.97 -7.65
N GLY A 268 -5.67 3.77 -7.47
CA GLY A 268 -5.52 3.11 -6.16
C GLY A 268 -4.34 2.17 -6.14
N HIS A 269 -4.44 1.06 -5.40
CA HIS A 269 -3.53 -0.10 -5.39
C HIS A 269 -2.14 0.15 -4.75
N GLN A 270 -1.52 1.30 -5.02
CA GLN A 270 -0.18 1.63 -4.52
C GLN A 270 -0.17 2.23 -3.10
N HIS A 271 -1.34 2.48 -2.51
CA HIS A 271 -1.50 3.08 -1.17
C HIS A 271 -0.80 4.44 -1.00
N ARG A 272 -0.63 5.19 -2.09
CA ARG A 272 0.02 6.52 -2.11
C ARG A 272 -1.02 7.64 -2.19
N VAL A 273 -0.54 8.87 -2.02
CA VAL A 273 -1.39 10.06 -2.15
C VAL A 273 -1.02 10.80 -3.43
N PHE A 274 -2.00 10.96 -4.32
CA PHE A 274 -1.88 11.76 -5.53
C PHE A 274 -3.05 12.75 -5.62
N PRO A 275 -2.82 14.04 -5.88
CA PRO A 275 -1.55 14.72 -6.14
C PRO A 275 -0.63 14.75 -4.92
N GLY A 276 0.68 14.76 -5.15
CA GLY A 276 1.66 14.67 -4.08
C GLY A 276 3.08 14.34 -4.58
N PRO A 277 4.09 14.44 -3.70
CA PRO A 277 5.49 14.27 -4.08
C PRO A 277 5.86 12.84 -4.51
N ASP A 278 5.04 11.84 -4.16
CA ASP A 278 5.32 10.42 -4.40
C ASP A 278 5.51 10.07 -5.89
N PHE A 279 4.94 10.87 -6.81
CA PHE A 279 4.96 10.64 -8.26
C PHE A 279 5.62 11.78 -9.05
N ALA A 280 6.34 12.68 -8.38
CA ALA A 280 7.03 13.78 -9.04
C ALA A 280 8.17 13.28 -9.93
N GLY A 281 8.33 13.90 -11.11
CA GLY A 281 9.42 13.58 -12.05
C GLY A 281 9.15 12.42 -13.00
N ILE A 282 7.95 11.85 -12.99
CA ILE A 282 7.50 10.88 -14.01
C ILE A 282 6.96 11.64 -15.22
N ASP A 283 7.48 11.36 -16.42
CA ASP A 283 7.00 11.98 -17.67
C ASP A 283 5.50 11.70 -17.87
N GLY A 284 4.73 12.75 -18.17
CA GLY A 284 3.27 12.65 -18.32
C GLY A 284 2.49 12.83 -17.00
N VAL A 285 3.16 12.88 -15.85
CA VAL A 285 2.52 13.15 -14.54
C VAL A 285 2.69 14.63 -14.17
N ASP A 286 1.57 15.30 -13.88
CA ASP A 286 1.54 16.60 -13.22
C ASP A 286 1.16 16.38 -11.74
N ALA A 287 2.19 16.21 -10.91
CA ALA A 287 2.05 15.87 -9.49
C ALA A 287 1.56 17.03 -8.62
N GLU A 288 1.63 18.27 -9.11
CA GLU A 288 1.13 19.46 -8.40
C GLU A 288 -0.35 19.69 -8.74
N ARG A 289 -0.70 19.64 -10.03
CA ARG A 289 -2.08 19.85 -10.48
C ARG A 289 -2.98 18.63 -10.27
N GLY A 290 -2.39 17.43 -10.14
CA GLY A 290 -3.10 16.16 -10.03
C GLY A 290 -3.69 15.71 -11.36
N ALA A 291 -2.80 15.47 -12.34
CA ALA A 291 -3.20 15.03 -13.66
C ALA A 291 -2.22 14.03 -14.29
N LEU A 292 -2.76 13.15 -15.14
CA LEU A 292 -2.05 12.16 -15.94
C LEU A 292 -2.32 12.48 -17.42
N HIS A 293 -1.28 12.83 -18.19
CA HIS A 293 -1.41 13.33 -19.57
C HIS A 293 -2.47 14.45 -19.73
N GLY A 294 -2.62 15.31 -18.71
CA GLY A 294 -3.59 16.40 -18.67
C GLY A 294 -5.02 16.00 -18.26
N ILE A 295 -5.28 14.71 -18.05
CA ILE A 295 -6.54 14.19 -17.50
C ILE A 295 -6.49 14.29 -15.97
N PRO A 296 -7.49 14.90 -15.29
CA PRO A 296 -7.53 14.96 -13.84
C PRO A 296 -7.53 13.55 -13.24
N ALA A 297 -6.65 13.34 -12.25
CA ALA A 297 -6.59 12.07 -11.54
C ALA A 297 -6.29 12.25 -10.05
N VAL A 298 -6.76 11.33 -9.21
CA VAL A 298 -6.55 11.35 -7.75
C VAL A 298 -6.33 9.93 -7.23
N MET A 299 -5.51 9.80 -6.18
CA MET A 299 -5.30 8.58 -5.39
C MET A 299 -5.46 8.93 -3.91
N ALA A 300 -6.54 8.48 -3.27
CA ALA A 300 -6.89 8.84 -1.90
C ALA A 300 -6.19 8.02 -0.81
N GLY A 301 -4.91 7.66 -0.99
CA GLY A 301 -4.17 6.88 0.02
C GLY A 301 -4.78 5.50 0.23
N PHE A 302 -5.00 5.14 1.49
CA PHE A 302 -5.55 3.86 1.91
C PHE A 302 -6.18 3.97 3.30
N TRP A 303 -6.95 2.96 3.71
CA TRP A 303 -7.60 2.80 5.02
C TRP A 303 -8.56 3.93 5.42
N GLY A 304 -9.05 4.69 4.44
CA GLY A 304 -9.83 5.90 4.70
C GLY A 304 -9.01 6.99 5.41
N SER A 305 -7.72 7.11 5.08
CA SER A 305 -6.86 8.19 5.57
C SER A 305 -7.11 9.53 4.86
N HIS A 306 -7.61 9.49 3.63
CA HIS A 306 -7.94 10.65 2.81
C HIS A 306 -9.26 10.45 2.07
N LEU A 307 -9.85 11.56 1.62
CA LEU A 307 -10.88 11.59 0.61
C LEU A 307 -10.30 12.23 -0.66
N GLY A 308 -10.38 11.54 -1.80
CA GLY A 308 -10.00 12.12 -3.09
C GLY A 308 -11.09 13.09 -3.56
N ILE A 309 -10.69 14.25 -4.08
CA ILE A 309 -11.59 15.31 -4.53
C ILE A 309 -11.10 15.85 -5.88
N ILE A 310 -11.96 15.77 -6.89
CA ILE A 310 -11.76 16.40 -8.19
C ILE A 310 -12.92 17.35 -8.45
N ASP A 311 -12.64 18.66 -8.43
CA ASP A 311 -13.58 19.69 -8.85
C ASP A 311 -13.42 19.93 -10.35
N LEU A 312 -14.47 19.68 -11.12
CA LEU A 312 -14.54 19.94 -12.56
C LEU A 312 -15.35 21.20 -12.85
N GLU A 313 -14.79 22.07 -13.69
CA GLU A 313 -15.55 23.09 -14.40
C GLU A 313 -15.81 22.59 -15.82
N LEU A 314 -17.08 22.34 -16.11
CA LEU A 314 -17.54 21.83 -17.38
C LEU A 314 -18.10 22.97 -18.23
N GLN A 315 -17.82 22.91 -19.52
CA GLN A 315 -18.41 23.80 -20.52
C GLN A 315 -19.16 22.94 -21.54
N ARG A 316 -20.39 23.32 -21.84
CA ARG A 316 -21.17 22.67 -22.89
C ARG A 316 -20.80 23.24 -24.25
N ASP A 317 -20.41 22.38 -25.18
CA ASP A 317 -20.38 22.74 -26.61
C ASP A 317 -21.67 22.29 -27.31
N ASP A 318 -21.72 22.40 -28.64
CA ASP A 318 -22.93 22.07 -29.42
C ASP A 318 -23.35 20.58 -29.29
N ALA A 319 -22.50 19.70 -28.76
CA ALA A 319 -22.73 18.26 -28.69
C ALA A 319 -22.72 17.67 -27.26
N ALA A 320 -21.81 18.08 -26.39
CA ALA A 320 -21.62 17.47 -25.07
C ALA A 320 -21.00 18.42 -24.02
N TRP A 321 -21.07 18.02 -22.76
CA TRP A 321 -20.27 18.62 -21.68
C TRP A 321 -18.80 18.19 -21.81
N LYS A 322 -17.87 19.13 -21.65
CA LYS A 322 -16.42 18.88 -21.66
C LYS A 322 -15.75 19.54 -20.47
N VAL A 323 -14.66 18.93 -19.98
CA VAL A 323 -13.82 19.50 -18.92
C VAL A 323 -13.05 20.70 -19.45
N ALA A 324 -13.35 21.90 -18.93
CA ALA A 324 -12.67 23.14 -19.29
C ALA A 324 -11.56 23.48 -18.29
N ALA A 325 -11.79 23.22 -17.00
CA ALA A 325 -10.79 23.34 -15.94
C ALA A 325 -11.06 22.32 -14.84
N PHE A 326 -10.05 22.06 -14.02
CA PHE A 326 -10.21 21.21 -12.85
C PHE A 326 -9.26 21.61 -11.72
N LYS A 327 -9.60 21.20 -10.51
CA LYS A 327 -8.71 21.18 -9.34
C LYS A 327 -8.81 19.81 -8.69
N THR A 328 -7.66 19.24 -8.37
CA THR A 328 -7.55 17.94 -7.70
C THR A 328 -6.92 18.12 -6.33
N GLU A 329 -7.43 17.45 -5.30
CA GLU A 329 -6.79 17.34 -3.99
C GLU A 329 -7.14 15.99 -3.32
N ALA A 330 -6.24 15.50 -2.46
CA ALA A 330 -6.53 14.42 -1.53
C ALA A 330 -6.59 15.01 -0.12
N ARG A 331 -7.79 15.04 0.47
CA ARG A 331 -8.05 15.73 1.73
C ARG A 331 -7.90 14.76 2.92
N PRO A 332 -6.96 14.98 3.84
CA PRO A 332 -6.67 14.04 4.91
C PRO A 332 -7.68 14.11 6.07
N ILE A 333 -7.80 13.02 6.83
CA ILE A 333 -8.53 12.98 8.11
C ILE A 333 -7.66 13.37 9.32
N TYR A 334 -6.34 13.46 9.14
CA TYR A 334 -5.37 13.73 10.18
C TYR A 334 -4.17 14.51 9.62
N GLU A 335 -3.35 15.08 10.50
CA GLU A 335 -2.06 15.65 10.14
C GLU A 335 -0.95 15.17 11.09
N ARG A 336 0.31 15.34 10.69
CA ARG A 336 1.47 15.11 11.57
C ARG A 336 2.09 16.44 11.97
N LYS A 337 2.00 16.79 13.25
CA LYS A 337 2.64 17.96 13.87
C LYS A 337 3.61 17.52 14.95
N ASP A 338 4.87 17.94 14.87
CA ASP A 338 5.93 17.55 15.81
C ASP A 338 6.04 16.04 16.03
N ARG A 339 5.95 15.27 14.93
CA ARG A 339 5.91 13.79 14.89
C ARG A 339 4.72 13.13 15.61
N LYS A 340 3.73 13.91 16.06
CA LYS A 340 2.47 13.41 16.63
C LYS A 340 1.36 13.43 15.58
N VAL A 341 0.50 12.42 15.65
CA VAL A 341 -0.75 12.38 14.87
C VAL A 341 -1.76 13.29 15.55
N VAL A 342 -2.36 14.19 14.78
CA VAL A 342 -3.45 15.06 15.22
C VAL A 342 -4.66 14.78 14.32
N PRO A 343 -5.77 14.24 14.84
CA PRO A 343 -6.98 14.07 14.05
C PRO A 343 -7.55 15.45 13.66
N LEU A 344 -7.99 15.59 12.42
CA LEU A 344 -8.62 16.81 11.89
C LEU A 344 -10.15 16.77 11.99
N VAL A 345 -10.71 15.58 12.12
CA VAL A 345 -12.15 15.34 12.18
C VAL A 345 -12.49 14.22 13.17
N GLU A 346 -13.69 14.29 13.71
CA GLU A 346 -14.28 13.22 14.52
C GLU A 346 -15.00 12.18 13.64
N SER A 347 -15.16 10.97 14.18
CA SER A 347 -15.89 9.89 13.51
C SER A 347 -17.40 10.18 13.44
N LYS A 348 -18.05 9.84 12.32
CA LYS A 348 -19.51 9.84 12.18
C LYS A 348 -20.14 8.69 12.96
N PRO A 349 -20.97 8.96 14.01
CA PRO A 349 -21.52 7.90 14.86
C PRO A 349 -22.37 6.87 14.11
N GLU A 350 -23.14 7.30 13.11
CA GLU A 350 -23.99 6.43 12.31
C GLU A 350 -23.19 5.41 11.49
N VAL A 351 -21.97 5.76 11.06
CA VAL A 351 -21.08 4.88 10.30
C VAL A 351 -20.46 3.83 11.23
N LEU A 352 -20.04 4.22 12.43
CA LEU A 352 -19.56 3.29 13.45
C LEU A 352 -20.68 2.30 13.87
N ALA A 353 -21.87 2.83 14.14
CA ALA A 353 -23.01 2.03 14.59
C ALA A 353 -23.40 0.93 13.57
N ALA A 354 -23.20 1.17 12.27
CA ALA A 354 -23.51 0.19 11.22
C ALA A 354 -22.71 -1.11 11.31
N ALA A 355 -21.50 -1.07 11.88
CA ALA A 355 -20.57 -2.19 11.98
C ALA A 355 -20.11 -2.48 13.42
N GLN A 356 -20.77 -1.87 14.43
CA GLN A 356 -20.39 -2.04 15.83
C GLN A 356 -20.42 -3.50 16.31
N PRO A 357 -21.45 -4.32 15.97
CA PRO A 357 -21.44 -5.73 16.38
C PRO A 357 -20.25 -6.51 15.80
N GLU A 358 -19.88 -6.22 14.54
CA GLU A 358 -18.70 -6.82 13.90
C GLU A 358 -17.40 -6.32 14.50
N HIS A 359 -17.30 -5.05 14.90
CA HIS A 359 -16.16 -4.51 15.65
C HIS A 359 -15.96 -5.26 16.96
N ASP A 360 -17.01 -5.35 17.78
CA ASP A 360 -16.93 -6.02 19.09
C ASP A 360 -16.57 -7.50 18.95
N ALA A 361 -17.15 -8.18 17.95
CA ALA A 361 -16.82 -9.56 17.63
C ALA A 361 -15.38 -9.72 17.11
N THR A 362 -14.90 -8.77 16.32
CA THR A 362 -13.50 -8.76 15.85
C THR A 362 -12.54 -8.54 17.01
N LEU A 363 -12.85 -7.66 17.96
CA LEU A 363 -12.05 -7.49 19.17
C LEU A 363 -11.98 -8.79 19.97
N ALA A 364 -13.09 -9.51 20.10
CA ALA A 364 -13.09 -10.83 20.72
C ALA A 364 -12.20 -11.81 19.92
N TYR A 365 -12.35 -11.84 18.60
CA TYR A 365 -11.58 -12.69 17.69
C TYR A 365 -10.07 -12.44 17.75
N VAL A 366 -9.59 -11.19 17.64
CA VAL A 366 -8.14 -10.91 17.63
C VAL A 366 -7.47 -11.12 19.00
N ARG A 367 -8.28 -11.20 20.06
CA ARG A 367 -7.85 -11.54 21.42
C ARG A 367 -7.96 -13.05 21.70
N GLN A 368 -8.61 -13.82 20.83
CA GLN A 368 -8.64 -15.27 20.92
C GLN A 368 -7.30 -15.86 20.45
N PRO A 369 -6.87 -16.98 21.04
CA PRO A 369 -5.76 -17.74 20.50
C PRO A 369 -6.04 -18.26 19.09
N VAL A 370 -5.08 -18.07 18.17
CA VAL A 370 -5.07 -18.64 16.81
C VAL A 370 -4.10 -19.80 16.65
N GLY A 371 -3.28 -20.04 17.66
CA GLY A 371 -2.40 -21.20 17.73
C GLY A 371 -1.75 -21.28 19.10
N GLU A 372 -0.76 -22.15 19.21
CA GLU A 372 0.06 -22.30 20.41
C GLU A 372 1.54 -22.20 20.04
N ILE A 373 2.33 -21.43 20.78
CA ILE A 373 3.79 -21.45 20.67
C ILE A 373 4.38 -22.28 21.81
N SER A 374 5.22 -23.27 21.49
CA SER A 374 5.76 -24.20 22.48
C SER A 374 6.87 -23.61 23.35
N ALA A 375 7.42 -22.46 22.96
CA ALA A 375 8.45 -21.72 23.69
C ALA A 375 8.18 -20.21 23.57
N PRO A 376 8.64 -19.37 24.52
CA PRO A 376 8.50 -17.93 24.41
C PRO A 376 9.24 -17.38 23.18
N ILE A 377 8.66 -16.37 22.54
CA ILE A 377 9.33 -15.60 21.48
C ILE A 377 9.75 -14.26 22.06
N THR A 378 11.05 -14.03 22.15
CA THR A 378 11.60 -12.74 22.59
C THR A 378 12.67 -12.30 21.64
N SER A 379 12.77 -11.01 21.36
CA SER A 379 13.81 -10.44 20.49
C SER A 379 14.97 -9.80 21.27
N TYR A 380 15.11 -10.11 22.57
CA TYR A 380 16.11 -9.48 23.45
C TYR A 380 17.55 -9.64 22.95
N PHE A 381 17.83 -10.71 22.21
CA PHE A 381 19.15 -11.02 21.66
C PHE A 381 19.18 -11.04 20.14
N ALA A 382 18.12 -10.56 19.48
CA ALA A 382 17.97 -10.65 18.02
C ALA A 382 19.01 -9.87 17.21
N LEU A 383 19.74 -8.94 17.84
CA LEU A 383 20.86 -8.24 17.20
C LEU A 383 22.22 -8.92 17.43
N VAL A 384 22.30 -9.96 18.25
CA VAL A 384 23.57 -10.59 18.65
C VAL A 384 23.57 -12.12 18.53
N ALA A 385 22.44 -12.71 18.18
CA ALA A 385 22.28 -14.13 17.90
C ALA A 385 21.09 -14.34 16.97
N ASP A 386 21.06 -15.50 16.32
CA ASP A 386 19.87 -15.96 15.61
C ASP A 386 18.70 -16.16 16.59
N ASP A 387 17.50 -15.74 16.18
CA ASP A 387 16.42 -15.41 17.11
C ASP A 387 15.04 -15.91 16.65
N PRO A 388 14.27 -16.54 17.57
CA PRO A 388 12.93 -17.03 17.31
C PRO A 388 11.95 -16.03 16.68
N SER A 389 12.08 -14.74 17.00
CA SER A 389 11.19 -13.69 16.50
C SER A 389 11.37 -13.43 15.00
N VAL A 390 12.57 -13.65 14.48
CA VAL A 390 12.87 -13.53 13.04
C VAL A 390 12.58 -14.86 12.33
N GLN A 391 12.95 -15.97 12.96
CA GLN A 391 12.78 -17.32 12.41
C GLN A 391 11.34 -17.62 11.98
N ILE A 392 10.35 -17.28 12.82
CA ILE A 392 8.94 -17.55 12.51
C ILE A 392 8.44 -16.72 11.32
N VAL A 393 8.96 -15.50 11.13
CA VAL A 393 8.64 -14.65 9.97
C VAL A 393 9.19 -15.28 8.70
N SER A 394 10.45 -15.71 8.72
CA SER A 394 11.09 -16.40 7.59
C SER A 394 10.34 -17.67 7.20
N GLN A 395 9.94 -18.49 8.17
CA GLN A 395 9.18 -19.71 7.90
C GLN A 395 7.81 -19.42 7.27
N ALA A 396 7.09 -18.41 7.75
CA ALA A 396 5.81 -18.00 7.19
C ALA A 396 5.95 -17.46 5.76
N GLN A 397 6.99 -16.65 5.50
CA GLN A 397 7.33 -16.13 4.17
C GLN A 397 7.61 -17.26 3.17
N LEU A 398 8.46 -18.22 3.55
CA LEU A 398 8.78 -19.38 2.72
C LEU A 398 7.56 -20.26 2.46
N TRP A 399 6.76 -20.55 3.49
CA TRP A 399 5.53 -21.34 3.40
C TRP A 399 4.54 -20.73 2.40
N TYR A 400 4.38 -19.41 2.43
CA TYR A 400 3.43 -18.70 1.59
C TYR A 400 3.92 -18.54 0.14
N VAL A 401 5.20 -18.22 -0.08
CA VAL A 401 5.70 -17.95 -1.43
C VAL A 401 5.99 -19.22 -2.23
N ALA A 402 6.40 -20.31 -1.58
CA ALA A 402 6.72 -21.56 -2.28
C ALA A 402 5.62 -22.03 -3.27
N PRO A 403 4.32 -22.10 -2.89
CA PRO A 403 3.27 -22.46 -3.84
C PRO A 403 3.03 -21.39 -4.92
N LEU A 404 3.19 -20.10 -4.61
CA LEU A 404 2.97 -19.00 -5.57
C LEU A 404 4.03 -18.94 -6.68
N LEU A 405 5.22 -19.51 -6.45
CA LEU A 405 6.25 -19.61 -7.46
C LEU A 405 6.00 -20.77 -8.44
N ALA A 406 5.12 -21.71 -8.12
CA ALA A 406 4.84 -22.86 -8.98
C ALA A 406 4.38 -22.40 -10.37
N GLY A 407 4.94 -22.98 -11.43
CA GLY A 407 4.62 -22.61 -12.81
C GLY A 407 5.26 -21.31 -13.30
N THR A 408 5.92 -20.52 -12.45
CA THR A 408 6.71 -19.35 -12.87
C THR A 408 8.11 -19.74 -13.34
N PRO A 409 8.82 -18.89 -14.11
CA PRO A 409 10.22 -19.11 -14.46
C PRO A 409 11.16 -19.23 -13.24
N ALA A 410 10.73 -18.77 -12.06
CA ALA A 410 11.49 -18.78 -10.83
C ALA A 410 11.28 -20.07 -9.99
N ALA A 411 10.33 -20.94 -10.34
CA ALA A 411 9.95 -22.12 -9.56
C ALA A 411 11.11 -23.08 -9.21
N GLY A 412 12.12 -23.16 -10.09
CA GLY A 412 13.26 -24.06 -9.94
C GLY A 412 14.46 -23.46 -9.20
N LEU A 413 14.40 -22.19 -8.81
CA LEU A 413 15.49 -21.53 -8.10
C LEU A 413 15.40 -21.83 -6.59
N PRO A 414 16.54 -21.94 -5.89
CA PRO A 414 16.54 -22.06 -4.44
C PRO A 414 15.86 -20.85 -3.78
N LEU A 415 15.02 -21.14 -2.79
CA LEU A 415 14.24 -20.15 -2.06
C LEU A 415 14.89 -19.85 -0.71
N LEU A 416 15.10 -18.56 -0.43
CA LEU A 416 15.63 -18.00 0.82
C LEU A 416 14.62 -16.98 1.38
N SER A 417 14.77 -16.60 2.65
CA SER A 417 13.93 -15.56 3.26
C SER A 417 14.77 -14.50 3.96
N ALA A 418 14.50 -13.22 3.71
CA ALA A 418 15.13 -12.10 4.40
C ALA A 418 14.13 -11.40 5.32
N ALA A 419 14.45 -11.36 6.62
CA ALA A 419 13.61 -10.72 7.64
C ALA A 419 14.47 -9.99 8.68
N ALA A 420 13.92 -8.92 9.26
CA ALA A 420 14.57 -8.12 10.30
C ALA A 420 13.83 -8.18 11.64
N PRO A 421 14.55 -8.08 12.78
CA PRO A 421 13.92 -7.89 14.08
C PRO A 421 13.44 -6.43 14.23
N PHE A 422 12.13 -6.21 14.05
CA PHE A 422 11.57 -4.85 14.07
C PHE A 422 11.56 -4.20 15.45
N LYS A 423 11.33 -4.99 16.51
CA LYS A 423 11.39 -4.53 17.90
C LYS A 423 12.64 -5.13 18.55
N ALA A 424 13.74 -4.40 18.57
CA ALA A 424 15.01 -4.88 19.13
C ALA A 424 15.69 -3.82 20.03
N GLY A 425 14.87 -3.02 20.73
CA GLY A 425 15.34 -1.94 21.59
C GLY A 425 15.93 -0.76 20.83
N GLY A 426 17.13 -0.35 21.24
CA GLY A 426 17.85 0.80 20.67
C GLY A 426 17.03 2.09 20.77
N ARG A 427 16.79 2.76 19.63
CA ARG A 427 16.02 4.02 19.58
C ARG A 427 14.58 3.90 20.08
N GLY A 428 14.03 2.68 20.10
CA GLY A 428 12.68 2.43 20.64
C GLY A 428 12.62 2.42 22.17
N GLY A 429 13.75 2.34 22.86
CA GLY A 429 13.83 2.26 24.32
C GLY A 429 13.86 0.83 24.89
N PRO A 430 14.04 0.68 26.21
CA PRO A 430 14.28 -0.61 26.87
C PRO A 430 13.07 -1.57 26.86
N ASP A 431 11.86 -1.05 26.64
CA ASP A 431 10.63 -1.84 26.55
C ASP A 431 10.26 -2.21 25.10
N TYR A 432 11.08 -1.80 24.11
CA TYR A 432 10.78 -1.95 22.69
C TYR A 432 11.30 -3.28 22.12
N TYR A 433 10.85 -4.38 22.70
CA TYR A 433 11.16 -5.74 22.27
C TYR A 433 9.89 -6.53 21.99
N THR A 434 10.00 -7.53 21.13
CA THR A 434 9.00 -8.59 20.99
C THR A 434 9.09 -9.46 22.23
N SER A 435 7.96 -9.75 22.86
CA SER A 435 7.88 -10.63 24.03
C SER A 435 6.51 -11.30 24.04
N VAL A 436 6.47 -12.54 23.54
CA VAL A 436 5.27 -13.38 23.47
C VAL A 436 5.53 -14.62 24.34
N PRO A 437 4.76 -14.84 25.41
CA PRO A 437 4.95 -15.99 26.30
C PRO A 437 4.58 -17.30 25.60
N ALA A 438 5.19 -18.40 26.02
CA ALA A 438 4.76 -19.74 25.60
C ALA A 438 3.28 -19.98 25.90
N GLY A 439 2.63 -20.78 25.06
CA GLY A 439 1.21 -21.09 25.17
C GLY A 439 0.39 -20.43 24.06
N PRO A 440 -0.89 -20.14 24.32
CA PRO A 440 -1.81 -19.64 23.29
C PRO A 440 -1.34 -18.28 22.73
N ILE A 441 -1.18 -18.19 21.40
CA ILE A 441 -0.82 -16.96 20.69
C ILE A 441 -2.05 -16.40 19.98
N ALA A 442 -2.38 -15.12 20.19
CA ALA A 442 -3.51 -14.44 19.57
C ALA A 442 -3.06 -13.60 18.36
N ILE A 443 -3.99 -13.20 17.49
CA ILE A 443 -3.69 -12.36 16.31
C ILE A 443 -2.99 -11.06 16.70
N LYS A 444 -3.40 -10.44 17.81
CA LYS A 444 -2.74 -9.22 18.30
C LYS A 444 -1.26 -9.41 18.65
N ASN A 445 -0.85 -10.63 19.03
CA ASN A 445 0.56 -10.94 19.30
C ASN A 445 1.38 -11.00 18.01
N VAL A 446 0.75 -11.28 16.86
CA VAL A 446 1.43 -11.27 15.55
C VAL A 446 1.92 -9.87 15.17
N ALA A 447 1.23 -8.82 15.63
CA ALA A 447 1.66 -7.44 15.42
C ALA A 447 2.99 -7.09 16.09
N ASP A 448 3.33 -7.79 17.19
CA ASP A 448 4.62 -7.68 17.86
C ASP A 448 5.73 -8.43 17.11
N LEU A 449 5.38 -9.43 16.30
CA LEU A 449 6.33 -10.16 15.45
C LEU A 449 6.61 -9.41 14.14
N TYR A 450 5.59 -8.77 13.55
CA TYR A 450 5.74 -7.98 12.33
C TYR A 450 5.02 -6.63 12.44
N LEU A 451 5.77 -5.54 12.58
CA LEU A 451 5.21 -4.21 12.92
C LEU A 451 4.66 -3.43 11.72
N TYR A 452 5.16 -3.68 10.52
CA TYR A 452 4.83 -2.87 9.35
C TYR A 452 3.79 -3.59 8.47
N PRO A 453 2.83 -2.87 7.87
CA PRO A 453 1.86 -3.44 6.93
C PRO A 453 2.50 -3.68 5.56
N ASN A 454 3.70 -4.25 5.54
CA ASN A 454 4.44 -4.46 4.31
C ASN A 454 3.91 -5.71 3.60
N THR A 455 3.62 -5.60 2.30
CA THR A 455 3.26 -6.72 1.44
C THR A 455 4.46 -7.64 1.21
N VAL A 456 4.19 -8.93 1.00
CA VAL A 456 5.22 -9.91 0.67
C VAL A 456 5.72 -9.66 -0.75
N ARG A 457 7.03 -9.72 -0.95
CA ARG A 457 7.69 -9.66 -2.26
C ARG A 457 8.71 -10.77 -2.36
N ALA A 458 8.99 -11.23 -3.57
CA ALA A 458 10.14 -12.09 -3.83
C ALA A 458 11.01 -11.49 -4.93
N VAL A 459 12.32 -11.48 -4.72
CA VAL A 459 13.31 -10.96 -5.67
C VAL A 459 14.22 -12.07 -6.17
N ARG A 460 14.58 -12.02 -7.45
CA ARG A 460 15.61 -12.91 -8.03
C ARG A 460 16.97 -12.24 -7.96
N VAL A 461 17.91 -12.87 -7.26
CA VAL A 461 19.25 -12.32 -7.01
C VAL A 461 20.33 -13.38 -7.18
N SER A 462 21.55 -12.94 -7.46
CA SER A 462 22.72 -13.84 -7.51
C SER A 462 23.31 -14.08 -6.11
N GLY A 463 24.12 -15.12 -5.94
CA GLY A 463 24.85 -15.38 -4.69
C GLY A 463 25.74 -14.20 -4.27
N ALA A 464 26.30 -13.45 -5.23
CA ALA A 464 27.03 -12.23 -4.95
C ALA A 464 26.14 -11.17 -4.29
N ILE A 465 24.90 -11.01 -4.77
CA ILE A 465 23.94 -10.07 -4.18
C ILE A 465 23.46 -10.55 -2.81
N VAL A 466 23.27 -11.86 -2.59
CA VAL A 466 22.99 -12.41 -1.25
C VAL A 466 24.09 -12.02 -0.26
N ARG A 467 25.37 -12.13 -0.67
CA ARG A 467 26.50 -11.69 0.16
C ARG A 467 26.45 -10.19 0.44
N GLU A 468 26.31 -9.37 -0.59
CA GLU A 468 26.29 -7.90 -0.44
C GLU A 468 25.09 -7.39 0.38
N TRP A 469 23.97 -8.12 0.35
CA TRP A 469 22.82 -7.88 1.24
C TRP A 469 23.23 -8.09 2.70
N LEU A 470 23.82 -9.24 3.03
CA LEU A 470 24.29 -9.53 4.39
C LEU A 470 25.38 -8.55 4.85
N GLU A 471 26.28 -8.12 3.95
CA GLU A 471 27.28 -7.09 4.25
C GLU A 471 26.63 -5.74 4.62
N ARG A 472 25.58 -5.35 3.88
CA ARG A 472 24.80 -4.15 4.18
C ARG A 472 24.09 -4.25 5.53
N SER A 473 23.55 -5.43 5.86
CA SER A 473 22.92 -5.70 7.16
C SER A 473 23.92 -5.68 8.31
N ALA A 474 25.11 -6.26 8.13
CA ALA A 474 26.19 -6.26 9.14
C ALA A 474 26.77 -4.86 9.44
N GLY A 475 26.32 -3.82 8.75
CA GLY A 475 26.64 -2.43 9.06
C GLY A 475 26.09 -1.94 10.41
N ILE A 476 25.16 -2.66 11.03
CA ILE A 476 24.70 -2.38 12.40
C ILE A 476 25.81 -2.52 13.46
N PHE A 477 26.87 -3.27 13.15
CA PHE A 477 27.94 -3.56 14.09
C PHE A 477 29.10 -2.58 13.98
N ASN A 478 29.53 -2.03 15.12
CA ASN A 478 30.81 -1.34 15.21
C ASN A 478 31.96 -2.32 14.92
N ARG A 479 33.05 -1.79 14.36
CA ARG A 479 34.29 -2.56 14.24
C ARG A 479 34.89 -2.76 15.63
N ILE A 480 35.25 -3.99 15.95
CA ILE A 480 35.95 -4.36 17.19
C ILE A 480 37.44 -4.49 16.89
N ASP A 481 38.28 -3.86 17.69
CA ASP A 481 39.72 -4.08 17.68
C ASP A 481 40.06 -5.27 18.59
N PRO A 482 40.53 -6.40 18.04
CA PRO A 482 40.84 -7.60 18.83
C PRO A 482 42.06 -7.40 19.76
N ALA A 483 42.90 -6.40 19.53
CA ALA A 483 44.06 -6.11 20.36
C ALA A 483 43.72 -5.28 21.61
N LYS A 484 42.54 -4.65 21.62
CA LYS A 484 42.10 -3.80 22.74
C LYS A 484 41.40 -4.59 23.81
N THR A 485 41.74 -4.27 25.06
CA THR A 485 41.12 -4.83 26.27
C THR A 485 40.12 -3.87 26.92
N GLU A 486 40.01 -2.64 26.42
CA GLU A 486 38.96 -1.70 26.82
C GLU A 486 37.59 -2.12 26.32
N GLU A 487 36.54 -1.61 26.97
CA GLU A 487 35.16 -1.84 26.56
C GLU A 487 34.90 -1.28 25.15
N GLN A 488 34.29 -2.10 24.29
CA GLN A 488 33.95 -1.75 22.91
C GLN A 488 32.46 -2.04 22.66
N PRO A 489 31.65 -1.01 22.35
CA PRO A 489 30.22 -1.20 22.11
C PRO A 489 30.01 -1.90 20.76
N LEU A 490 29.24 -2.97 20.74
CA LEU A 490 28.99 -3.79 19.55
C LEU A 490 28.03 -3.12 18.57
N ILE A 491 26.93 -2.54 19.06
CA ILE A 491 25.83 -2.03 18.24
C ILE A 491 26.02 -0.52 17.97
N ASP A 492 25.90 -0.11 16.71
CA ASP A 492 25.83 1.29 16.33
C ASP A 492 24.39 1.82 16.54
N PRO A 493 24.13 2.74 17.49
CA PRO A 493 22.80 3.34 17.69
C PRO A 493 22.37 4.23 16.51
N GLY A 494 23.31 4.59 15.62
CA GLY A 494 23.10 5.27 14.34
C GLY A 494 22.34 4.42 13.32
N PHE A 495 22.41 3.10 13.45
CA PHE A 495 21.89 2.16 12.46
C PHE A 495 20.49 1.63 12.86
N PRO A 496 19.45 1.81 12.01
CA PRO A 496 18.11 1.30 12.32
C PRO A 496 18.04 -0.23 12.29
N SER A 497 17.52 -0.86 13.35
CA SER A 497 17.42 -2.33 13.44
C SER A 497 16.59 -2.97 12.33
N TYR A 498 15.60 -2.26 11.79
CA TYR A 498 14.82 -2.77 10.66
C TYR A 498 15.68 -2.97 9.40
N ASN A 499 16.87 -2.37 9.28
CA ASN A 499 17.85 -2.60 8.20
C ASN A 499 18.87 -3.70 8.52
N PHE A 500 18.72 -4.41 9.63
CA PHE A 500 19.48 -5.62 9.92
C PHE A 500 18.64 -6.81 9.51
N ASP A 501 18.80 -7.25 8.26
CA ASP A 501 18.14 -8.45 7.75
C ASP A 501 19.00 -9.68 8.07
N VAL A 502 18.35 -10.74 8.54
CA VAL A 502 18.87 -12.10 8.60
C VAL A 502 18.33 -12.84 7.38
N ILE A 503 19.19 -13.58 6.68
CA ILE A 503 18.78 -14.43 5.56
C ILE A 503 18.73 -15.91 5.99
N ASP A 504 17.53 -16.45 6.06
CA ASP A 504 17.23 -17.85 6.33
C ASP A 504 17.46 -18.71 5.07
N GLY A 505 17.96 -19.94 5.28
CA GLY A 505 18.36 -20.87 4.21
C GLY A 505 19.85 -20.84 3.81
N VAL A 506 20.62 -19.88 4.32
CA VAL A 506 22.09 -19.84 4.22
C VAL A 506 22.70 -19.79 5.61
N THR A 507 23.91 -20.32 5.79
CA THR A 507 24.68 -20.15 7.04
C THR A 507 25.89 -19.26 6.83
N TYR A 508 26.26 -18.45 7.84
CA TYR A 508 27.37 -17.52 7.73
C TYR A 508 27.90 -17.06 9.08
N LYS A 509 29.07 -16.41 9.08
CA LYS A 509 29.62 -15.72 10.25
C LYS A 509 29.91 -14.26 9.93
N ILE A 510 29.86 -13.42 10.97
CA ILE A 510 30.20 -12.00 10.89
C ILE A 510 31.55 -11.77 11.59
N ASP A 511 32.56 -11.34 10.83
CA ASP A 511 33.86 -10.93 11.35
C ASP A 511 33.83 -9.47 11.83
N LEU A 512 33.70 -9.30 13.15
CA LEU A 512 33.64 -8.00 13.81
C LEU A 512 34.96 -7.23 13.75
N ALA A 513 36.09 -7.89 13.46
CA ALA A 513 37.40 -7.23 13.37
C ALA A 513 37.57 -6.40 12.09
N GLN A 514 36.78 -6.70 11.06
CA GLN A 514 36.79 -5.98 9.79
C GLN A 514 35.95 -4.70 9.86
N PRO A 515 36.30 -3.63 9.12
CA PRO A 515 35.43 -2.46 8.99
C PRO A 515 34.14 -2.80 8.24
N SER A 516 33.10 -1.98 8.43
CA SER A 516 31.85 -2.16 7.68
C SER A 516 32.09 -1.85 6.20
N ARG A 517 31.57 -2.71 5.33
CA ARG A 517 31.65 -2.52 3.88
C ARG A 517 30.82 -1.34 3.41
N TYR A 518 29.63 -1.17 3.99
CA TYR A 518 28.69 -0.09 3.73
C TYR A 518 28.53 0.81 4.95
N ASP A 519 28.31 2.11 4.73
CA ASP A 519 27.91 3.02 5.80
C ASP A 519 26.40 2.93 6.12
N GLY A 520 25.93 3.73 7.09
CA GLY A 520 24.54 3.71 7.54
C GLY A 520 23.51 4.02 6.45
N ASP A 521 23.91 4.76 5.40
CA ASP A 521 23.06 5.14 4.26
C ASP A 521 23.15 4.12 3.10
N GLY A 522 23.98 3.09 3.25
CA GLY A 522 24.19 2.03 2.26
C GLY A 522 25.20 2.38 1.17
N LYS A 523 26.04 3.40 1.37
CA LYS A 523 27.12 3.71 0.44
C LYS A 523 28.31 2.78 0.68
N LEU A 524 28.89 2.26 -0.39
CA LEU A 524 30.10 1.44 -0.34
C LEU A 524 31.30 2.29 0.12
N VAL A 525 31.90 1.93 1.26
CA VAL A 525 33.01 2.67 1.89
C VAL A 525 34.27 1.84 2.09
N ALA A 526 34.17 0.50 2.11
CA ALA A 526 35.32 -0.41 2.20
C ALA A 526 35.22 -1.53 1.13
N PRO A 527 35.51 -1.22 -0.15
CA PRO A 527 35.26 -2.12 -1.29
C PRO A 527 36.10 -3.40 -1.28
N ASP A 528 37.22 -3.42 -0.56
CA ASP A 528 38.13 -4.58 -0.50
C ASP A 528 37.88 -5.45 0.73
N VAL A 529 36.83 -5.16 1.52
CA VAL A 529 36.54 -5.83 2.79
C VAL A 529 35.20 -6.56 2.72
N HIS A 530 35.18 -7.78 3.27
CA HIS A 530 33.98 -8.56 3.51
C HIS A 530 33.95 -9.00 4.98
N ARG A 531 32.90 -8.62 5.71
CA ARG A 531 32.64 -9.09 7.08
C ARG A 531 31.95 -10.46 7.08
N ILE A 532 31.21 -10.76 6.02
CA ILE A 532 30.47 -12.01 5.91
C ILE A 532 31.43 -13.11 5.43
N VAL A 533 31.80 -13.97 6.37
CA VAL A 533 32.71 -15.10 6.14
C VAL A 533 31.97 -16.42 6.30
N ASP A 534 32.56 -17.50 5.76
CA ASP A 534 31.96 -18.85 5.78
C ASP A 534 30.51 -18.91 5.25
N LEU A 535 30.12 -18.03 4.31
CA LEU A 535 28.77 -18.02 3.73
C LEU A 535 28.52 -19.28 2.89
N GLN A 536 27.56 -20.09 3.32
CA GLN A 536 27.24 -21.39 2.76
C GLN A 536 25.75 -21.54 2.46
N PHE A 537 25.46 -22.26 1.38
CA PHE A 537 24.13 -22.75 1.04
C PHE A 537 24.19 -24.28 1.03
N GLN A 538 23.29 -24.95 1.76
CA GLN A 538 23.27 -26.42 1.90
C GLN A 538 24.64 -27.02 2.29
N GLY A 539 25.38 -26.34 3.19
CA GLY A 539 26.69 -26.77 3.69
C GLY A 539 27.85 -26.63 2.69
N LYS A 540 27.65 -25.93 1.56
CA LYS A 540 28.70 -25.64 0.57
C LYS A 540 28.88 -24.13 0.45
N PRO A 541 30.10 -23.63 0.20
CA PRO A 541 30.30 -22.20 -0.10
C PRO A 541 29.35 -21.73 -1.19
N ILE A 542 28.72 -20.57 -1.00
CA ILE A 542 27.81 -20.02 -2.00
C ILE A 542 28.57 -19.76 -3.32
N ASP A 543 27.96 -20.12 -4.44
CA ASP A 543 28.44 -19.71 -5.76
C ASP A 543 27.88 -18.32 -6.07
N ASP A 544 28.75 -17.35 -6.24
CA ASP A 544 28.39 -15.95 -6.50
C ASP A 544 27.54 -15.79 -7.78
N LYS A 545 27.60 -16.74 -8.72
CA LYS A 545 26.81 -16.75 -9.96
C LYS A 545 25.50 -17.53 -9.84
N GLN A 546 25.35 -18.36 -8.81
CA GLN A 546 24.11 -19.10 -8.59
C GLN A 546 22.98 -18.11 -8.31
N GLU A 547 21.83 -18.34 -8.93
CA GLU A 547 20.65 -17.51 -8.72
C GLU A 547 19.76 -18.10 -7.62
N PHE A 548 19.13 -17.19 -6.88
CA PHE A 548 18.24 -17.46 -5.75
C PHE A 548 16.99 -16.62 -5.91
N VAL A 549 15.89 -17.09 -5.32
CA VAL A 549 14.76 -16.25 -4.98
C VAL A 549 14.84 -15.93 -3.50
N VAL A 550 14.83 -14.66 -3.14
CA VAL A 550 14.79 -14.21 -1.74
C VAL A 550 13.42 -13.59 -1.48
N VAL A 551 12.65 -14.21 -0.59
CA VAL A 551 11.40 -13.66 -0.08
C VAL A 551 11.71 -12.54 0.90
N THR A 552 11.03 -11.42 0.76
CA THR A 552 11.21 -10.22 1.58
C THR A 552 9.91 -9.42 1.59
N ASN A 553 10.01 -8.10 1.78
CA ASN A 553 8.90 -7.17 1.79
C ASN A 553 9.02 -6.08 0.72
N ASN A 554 7.89 -5.44 0.40
CA ASN A 554 7.82 -4.34 -0.58
C ASN A 554 8.76 -3.17 -0.30
N TYR A 555 9.03 -2.84 0.97
CA TYR A 555 10.03 -1.83 1.29
C TYR A 555 11.43 -2.24 0.81
N ARG A 556 11.90 -3.46 1.11
CA ARG A 556 13.25 -3.91 0.67
C ARG A 556 13.33 -4.13 -0.82
N ALA A 557 12.36 -4.86 -1.37
CA ALA A 557 12.31 -5.16 -2.79
C ALA A 557 12.29 -3.88 -3.65
N GLY A 558 11.60 -2.82 -3.20
CA GLY A 558 11.57 -1.51 -3.85
C GLY A 558 12.79 -0.62 -3.62
N GLY A 559 13.85 -1.11 -2.94
CA GLY A 559 15.11 -0.39 -2.71
C GLY A 559 15.22 0.36 -1.39
N GLY A 560 14.26 0.21 -0.49
CA GLY A 560 14.31 0.75 0.86
C GLY A 560 15.52 0.22 1.65
N GLY A 561 16.19 1.12 2.38
CA GLY A 561 17.41 0.82 3.12
C GLY A 561 18.70 0.85 2.28
N SER A 562 18.60 1.12 0.97
CA SER A 562 19.72 1.17 0.03
C SER A 562 20.51 -0.15 -0.02
N PHE A 563 19.78 -1.27 -0.13
CA PHE A 563 20.39 -2.59 -0.23
C PHE A 563 20.93 -2.84 -1.65
N PRO A 564 22.20 -3.28 -1.79
CA PRO A 564 22.81 -3.50 -3.10
C PRO A 564 21.99 -4.46 -3.96
N GLY A 565 21.69 -4.05 -5.20
CA GLY A 565 20.97 -4.87 -6.16
C GLY A 565 19.44 -4.94 -5.95
N LEU A 566 18.89 -4.23 -4.96
CA LEU A 566 17.44 -4.11 -4.78
C LEU A 566 16.99 -2.69 -5.20
N ASP A 567 16.32 -2.60 -6.34
CA ASP A 567 15.85 -1.33 -6.92
C ASP A 567 14.45 -1.45 -7.57
N GLY A 568 13.73 -2.53 -7.24
CA GLY A 568 12.43 -2.87 -7.83
C GLY A 568 12.51 -3.68 -9.13
N LYS A 569 13.65 -3.70 -9.84
CA LYS A 569 13.73 -4.37 -11.17
C LYS A 569 13.88 -5.87 -11.10
N ASN A 570 14.33 -6.39 -9.97
CA ASN A 570 14.58 -7.81 -9.73
C ASN A 570 13.43 -8.53 -9.04
N ILE A 571 12.28 -7.87 -8.89
CA ILE A 571 11.07 -8.45 -8.33
C ILE A 571 10.52 -9.52 -9.28
N VAL A 572 10.30 -10.72 -8.76
CA VAL A 572 9.71 -11.85 -9.50
C VAL A 572 8.34 -12.27 -8.97
N LEU A 573 7.95 -11.76 -7.80
CA LEU A 573 6.62 -11.93 -7.24
C LEU A 573 6.22 -10.69 -6.43
N GLU A 574 5.05 -10.15 -6.77
CA GLU A 574 4.37 -9.09 -6.04
C GLU A 574 3.13 -9.62 -5.33
N ALA A 575 3.27 -10.27 -4.17
CA ALA A 575 2.10 -10.83 -3.51
C ALA A 575 1.19 -9.73 -2.92
N PRO A 576 -0.14 -9.90 -2.97
CA PRO A 576 -1.07 -8.90 -2.46
C PRO A 576 -1.11 -8.89 -0.93
N ASP A 577 -0.87 -10.03 -0.28
CA ASP A 577 -1.00 -10.18 1.17
C ASP A 577 0.16 -9.51 1.94
N THR A 578 -0.15 -8.99 3.13
CA THR A 578 0.87 -8.49 4.05
C THR A 578 1.62 -9.62 4.75
N ASN A 579 2.86 -9.36 5.16
CA ASN A 579 3.62 -10.31 5.97
C ASN A 579 2.90 -10.68 7.29
N ARG A 580 2.04 -9.79 7.81
CA ARG A 580 1.22 -10.04 8.99
C ARG A 580 0.14 -11.09 8.70
N ASP A 581 -0.57 -10.92 7.58
CA ASP A 581 -1.64 -11.84 7.19
C ASP A 581 -1.05 -13.22 6.92
N VAL A 582 0.08 -13.26 6.21
CA VAL A 582 0.85 -14.49 5.98
C VAL A 582 1.26 -15.16 7.29
N LEU A 583 1.75 -14.39 8.27
CA LEU A 583 2.14 -14.94 9.57
C LEU A 583 0.94 -15.45 10.39
N VAL A 584 -0.20 -14.74 10.37
CA VAL A 584 -1.44 -15.21 11.01
C VAL A 584 -1.91 -16.53 10.38
N ARG A 585 -1.98 -16.58 9.04
CA ARG A 585 -2.39 -17.79 8.31
C ARG A 585 -1.44 -18.96 8.57
N PHE A 586 -0.13 -18.71 8.57
CA PHE A 586 0.86 -19.71 8.91
C PHE A 586 0.65 -20.26 10.33
N ILE A 587 0.48 -19.40 11.34
CA ILE A 587 0.23 -19.83 12.72
C ILE A 587 -1.04 -20.66 12.84
N HIS A 588 -2.11 -20.22 12.19
CA HIS A 588 -3.38 -20.91 12.17
C HIS A 588 -3.27 -22.30 11.52
N GLU A 589 -2.63 -22.39 10.35
CA GLU A 589 -2.47 -23.64 9.60
C GLU A 589 -1.58 -24.66 10.32
N GLN A 590 -0.50 -24.20 10.96
CA GLN A 590 0.39 -25.08 11.73
C GLN A 590 -0.23 -25.52 13.06
N GLY A 591 -1.13 -24.71 13.64
CA GLY A 591 -1.79 -24.93 14.92
C GLY A 591 -0.87 -24.78 16.14
N ARG A 592 0.23 -25.54 16.20
CA ARG A 592 1.28 -25.45 17.22
C ARG A 592 2.64 -25.23 16.58
N ILE A 593 3.31 -24.13 16.93
CA ILE A 593 4.60 -23.73 16.37
C ILE A 593 5.71 -23.84 17.42
N ASN A 594 6.85 -24.34 16.99
CA ASN A 594 8.11 -24.18 17.70
C ASN A 594 8.94 -23.10 16.99
N PRO A 595 9.07 -21.89 17.55
CA PRO A 595 9.75 -20.79 16.90
C PRO A 595 11.28 -20.90 17.01
N ALA A 596 11.84 -22.09 17.21
CA ALA A 596 13.27 -22.25 17.46
C ALA A 596 14.11 -21.82 16.26
N ALA A 597 15.02 -20.87 16.51
CA ALA A 597 16.09 -20.47 15.59
C ALA A 597 16.95 -21.67 15.18
N ASP A 598 17.36 -21.72 13.91
CA ASP A 598 18.15 -22.82 13.35
C ASP A 598 19.67 -22.62 13.50
N GLY A 599 20.09 -21.45 13.99
CA GLY A 599 21.50 -21.13 14.22
C GLY A 599 22.25 -20.83 12.94
N ASN A 600 21.56 -20.29 11.93
CA ASN A 600 22.14 -19.99 10.63
C ASN A 600 23.30 -18.98 10.69
N TRP A 601 23.34 -18.08 11.68
CA TRP A 601 24.43 -17.10 11.80
C TRP A 601 25.04 -16.98 13.19
N SER A 602 26.30 -16.54 13.23
CA SER A 602 27.04 -16.26 14.46
C SER A 602 28.17 -15.25 14.22
N PHE A 603 28.82 -14.77 15.28
CA PHE A 603 30.05 -14.00 15.14
C PHE A 603 31.26 -14.91 14.94
N ALA A 604 32.21 -14.48 14.11
CA ALA A 604 33.53 -15.09 14.10
C ALA A 604 34.21 -14.90 15.47
N SER A 605 35.03 -15.87 15.89
CA SER A 605 35.66 -15.84 17.21
C SER A 605 36.65 -14.67 17.34
N LEU A 606 36.61 -14.00 18.49
CA LEU A 606 37.59 -13.00 18.90
C LEU A 606 38.42 -13.51 20.08
N PRO A 607 39.61 -12.94 20.36
CA PRO A 607 40.37 -13.24 21.57
C PRO A 607 39.54 -13.01 22.83
N LYS A 608 39.70 -13.86 23.85
CA LYS A 608 39.04 -13.72 25.17
C LYS A 608 39.31 -12.39 25.87
N THR A 609 40.40 -11.72 25.48
CA THR A 609 40.82 -10.42 25.99
C THR A 609 39.98 -9.27 25.43
N ALA A 610 39.28 -9.46 24.31
CA ALA A 610 38.36 -8.46 23.78
C ALA A 610 37.15 -8.29 24.72
N VAL A 611 36.82 -7.04 25.04
CA VAL A 611 35.67 -6.70 25.90
C VAL A 611 34.60 -6.07 25.02
N VAL A 612 33.75 -6.91 24.43
CA VAL A 612 32.66 -6.47 23.55
C VAL A 612 31.36 -6.41 24.34
N THR A 613 30.73 -5.24 24.39
CA THR A 613 29.49 -5.02 25.16
C THR A 613 28.32 -4.60 24.28
N PHE A 614 27.11 -4.90 24.71
CA PHE A 614 25.88 -4.43 24.08
C PHE A 614 24.80 -4.16 25.13
N ALA A 615 23.81 -3.36 24.76
CA ALA A 615 22.66 -3.06 25.59
C ALA A 615 21.48 -3.95 25.19
N SER A 616 20.73 -4.44 26.17
CA SER A 616 19.44 -5.11 25.97
C SER A 616 18.44 -4.77 27.09
N ALA A 617 17.21 -5.25 26.99
CA ALA A 617 16.21 -5.05 28.04
C ALA A 617 16.68 -5.66 29.37
N PRO A 618 16.37 -5.04 30.54
CA PRO A 618 16.61 -5.66 31.84
C PRO A 618 15.96 -7.05 31.99
N ALA A 619 14.81 -7.25 31.35
CA ALA A 619 14.10 -8.53 31.33
C ALA A 619 14.89 -9.66 30.62
N ALA A 620 15.87 -9.33 29.78
CA ALA A 620 16.69 -10.30 29.07
C ALA A 620 17.49 -11.21 30.02
N ALA A 621 17.76 -10.78 31.26
CA ALA A 621 18.42 -11.60 32.28
C ALA A 621 17.62 -12.86 32.69
N GLN A 622 16.30 -12.87 32.45
CA GLN A 622 15.42 -14.00 32.75
C GLN A 622 15.05 -14.82 31.50
N ALA A 623 15.47 -14.36 30.31
CA ALA A 623 15.18 -15.03 29.06
C ALA A 623 16.07 -16.26 28.85
N ALA A 624 15.57 -17.23 28.09
CA ALA A 624 16.38 -18.36 27.67
C ALA A 624 17.53 -17.86 26.78
N MET A 625 18.76 -18.34 27.05
CA MET A 625 19.90 -17.99 26.21
C MET A 625 19.80 -18.68 24.85
N PRO A 626 19.92 -17.94 23.73
CA PRO A 626 20.01 -18.52 22.41
C PRO A 626 21.17 -19.53 22.31
N PRO A 627 21.00 -20.65 21.59
CA PRO A 627 22.09 -21.58 21.31
C PRO A 627 23.29 -20.86 20.69
N GLY A 628 24.50 -21.16 21.18
CA GLY A 628 25.73 -20.54 20.67
C GLY A 628 26.03 -19.13 21.19
N LEU A 629 25.10 -18.46 21.88
CA LEU A 629 25.36 -17.17 22.53
C LEU A 629 25.91 -17.40 23.95
N SER A 630 27.05 -16.78 24.26
CA SER A 630 27.62 -16.76 25.61
C SER A 630 27.80 -15.31 26.05
N ILE A 631 27.13 -14.94 27.15
CA ILE A 631 27.15 -13.57 27.68
C ILE A 631 27.31 -13.53 29.19
N GLU A 632 27.88 -12.43 29.68
CA GLU A 632 27.99 -12.10 31.09
C GLU A 632 27.31 -10.74 31.36
N PRO A 633 26.57 -10.56 32.47
CA PRO A 633 26.08 -9.25 32.87
C PRO A 633 27.25 -8.27 33.09
N ALA A 634 27.12 -7.06 32.55
CA ALA A 634 28.15 -6.01 32.59
C ALA A 634 27.66 -4.70 33.23
N GLY A 635 26.51 -4.73 33.91
CA GLY A 635 25.95 -3.60 34.66
C GLY A 635 24.84 -2.85 33.91
N ASP A 636 24.78 -1.54 34.12
CA ASP A 636 23.78 -0.63 33.55
C ASP A 636 24.31 -0.01 32.24
N ALA A 637 23.47 0.08 31.20
CA ALA A 637 23.82 0.66 29.90
C ALA A 637 23.30 2.10 29.71
N GLY A 638 22.64 2.68 30.72
CA GLY A 638 21.94 3.97 30.64
C GLY A 638 20.51 3.80 30.11
N ASP A 639 19.69 4.85 30.30
CA ASP A 639 18.33 4.97 29.74
C ASP A 639 17.40 3.76 29.99
N GLY A 640 17.63 3.04 31.09
CA GLY A 640 16.85 1.88 31.52
C GLY A 640 17.26 0.55 30.86
N PHE A 641 18.35 0.51 30.10
CA PHE A 641 18.89 -0.72 29.51
C PHE A 641 19.86 -1.46 30.46
N ALA A 642 19.88 -2.78 30.36
CA ALA A 642 20.93 -3.62 30.96
C ALA A 642 22.09 -3.80 29.96
N LYS A 643 23.31 -3.84 30.49
CA LYS A 643 24.53 -4.08 29.72
C LYS A 643 24.96 -5.54 29.83
N TYR A 644 25.36 -6.12 28.71
CA TYR A 644 25.90 -7.47 28.61
C TYR A 644 27.24 -7.46 27.88
N ARG A 645 28.13 -8.38 28.24
CA ARG A 645 29.40 -8.64 27.58
C ARG A 645 29.32 -9.96 26.80
N LEU A 646 29.74 -9.97 25.54
CA LEU A 646 29.92 -11.21 24.77
C LEU A 646 31.17 -11.98 25.26
N VAL A 647 31.03 -13.29 25.39
CA VAL A 647 32.12 -14.21 25.75
C VAL A 647 32.48 -15.08 24.55
N PHE A 648 33.72 -14.97 24.10
CA PHE A 648 34.24 -15.77 22.98
C PHE A 648 35.04 -16.97 23.51
N ASN A 649 34.90 -18.13 22.86
CA ASN A 649 35.51 -19.38 23.35
C ASN A 649 37.03 -19.50 23.11
N GLY A 650 37.62 -18.55 22.36
CA GLY A 650 39.06 -18.46 22.07
C GLY A 650 39.50 -19.36 20.92
#